data_AF-A0A2N2F0F6-F1
#
_entry.id   AF-A0A2N2F0F6-F1
#
_cell.length_a   1.000
_cell.length_b   1.000
_cell.length_c   1.000
_cell.angle_alpha   90.00
_cell.angle_beta   90.00
_cell.angle_gamma   90.00
#
_symmetry.space_group_name_H-M   'P 1'
#
loop_
_entity.id
_entity.type
_entity.pdbx_description
1 polymer ?
#
loop_
_entity_poly.entity_id
_entity_poly.type
_entity_poly.pdbx_seq_one_letter_code
_entity_poly.pdbx_strand_id
1 'polypeptide(L)'
;MELFVIWVSYSFVAGTALPFIFFPGVPAWEPAKKIIPFLHFGNISLVALIWYTAAGLVGAALINLLARRKKTAALLACCAAFVAASANYYRVVDITSPSHITNFYDAAFFDKTVVRGTIIADPDTRDGFTNIDIKPNSIIPDPVSRPDEVIKLDGKTGLLRAKLYPTIGDYYYSLSYGDFVEITTSINEPMRLKNPAGFDYAAYLRARNVYATARPIRNPEDVKYLGTGNIPWLWRIALGLKKEILLTIRKTMPYPESAFLGGVTLGLRGGVPGKMKSDFQATGVAHVLAVSGLHVGFVAVMLIMMGRVLKLPSKFSFIFVVFGLIIFTLITGASPATRRAAIMFSMMEFFRSVAKMSLGHSTALTIPLTALIILAFDPLKLPDGSFVLSFMAVWSLAMISGPVESVFKFIGRGWIFAVSIALTLSSTVLVVVSPQFFSDTRTVFAYLAVFAALFVLAYFRERTSPLTSLNIEYLPKWFTGFLYAQFAIQIGMMYPLSAVYFQRFPIAGMYANFIAIPLIAFIVQYGLLAGLANLFFSSIGLPGAGLSLALWINAFNWLCCRLFLGMANFFAGLFPYPYISMPTSTQLIIYYSAVIFFVFLKPLTFQAQMLIMRLRDVFDERELKRRVIPAVVAVAVILTAGIVALNASKKDYLRVTFFDVSFGNSVLVETPDGKILIFDTGQGGGQWNSGSSVIAPTFAKYKIGRVNWMVFSSLKSNNIGGTPHLLNYWPVDKIILPYDPARIPYGASYHEFIASLGDWKLMGDPRGSESTSLYLSWYELIKSVNAKKIPHVEAKAGDIIYEKKIGGKNFRAEVVAAPASSSVAGAATVLKITYGKNSVLLAPQSDRFAQWELTDLGREKLASDVVLLPRNGNPSTLTDEFLEMTSPKYAVVQYGYAPRAVRTQDYFYDSDLVRTEEKISSLGAELFRTDRHGAVTVTSDGETISVDHVLKR
;
A
#
# COMPACT_ATOMS: atom_id res chain seq x y z
N MET A 1 -19.50 34.51 -12.26
CA MET A 1 -18.31 34.40 -11.37
C MET A 1 -18.18 32.97 -10.86
N GLU A 2 -19.25 32.34 -10.37
CA GLU A 2 -19.27 30.94 -9.92
C GLU A 2 -18.76 29.92 -10.95
N LEU A 3 -19.29 29.94 -12.18
CA LEU A 3 -18.80 29.07 -13.26
C LEU A 3 -17.31 29.26 -13.58
N PHE A 4 -16.78 30.48 -13.42
CA PHE A 4 -15.37 30.78 -13.64
C PHE A 4 -14.50 30.23 -12.51
N VAL A 5 -14.92 30.38 -11.25
CA VAL A 5 -14.23 29.79 -10.09
C VAL A 5 -14.25 28.27 -10.18
N ILE A 6 -15.40 27.65 -10.49
CA ILE A 6 -15.51 26.21 -10.76
C ILE A 6 -14.51 25.80 -11.84
N TRP A 7 -14.51 26.49 -12.99
CA TRP A 7 -13.60 26.18 -14.09
C TRP A 7 -12.11 26.31 -13.73
N VAL A 8 -11.72 27.37 -13.03
CA VAL A 8 -10.33 27.59 -12.60
C VAL A 8 -9.91 26.54 -11.58
N SER A 9 -10.76 26.22 -10.61
CA SER A 9 -10.47 25.23 -9.58
C SER A 9 -10.41 23.80 -10.15
N TYR A 10 -11.33 23.41 -11.03
CA TYR A 10 -11.28 22.12 -11.73
C TYR A 10 -10.07 22.01 -12.64
N SER A 11 -9.72 23.08 -13.35
CA SER A 11 -8.57 23.07 -14.24
C SER A 11 -7.23 23.11 -13.49
N PHE A 12 -7.17 23.73 -12.29
CA PHE A 12 -6.02 23.62 -11.38
C PHE A 12 -5.82 22.19 -10.88
N VAL A 13 -6.90 21.54 -10.42
CA VAL A 13 -6.87 20.12 -10.03
C VAL A 13 -6.55 19.24 -11.23
N ALA A 14 -7.05 19.58 -12.42
CA ALA A 14 -6.73 18.87 -13.64
C ALA A 14 -5.22 18.94 -13.96
N GLY A 15 -4.64 20.13 -13.93
CA GLY A 15 -3.21 20.33 -14.19
C GLY A 15 -2.30 19.73 -13.12
N THR A 16 -2.70 19.79 -11.84
CA THR A 16 -1.83 19.36 -10.72
C THR A 16 -2.05 17.91 -10.28
N ALA A 17 -3.29 17.42 -10.28
CA ALA A 17 -3.65 16.12 -9.74
C ALA A 17 -3.82 15.03 -10.80
N LEU A 18 -4.28 15.34 -12.03
CA LEU A 18 -4.39 14.30 -13.08
C LEU A 18 -3.04 13.62 -13.35
N PRO A 19 -1.90 14.33 -13.48
CA PRO A 19 -0.62 13.65 -13.71
C PRO A 19 -0.24 12.69 -12.57
N PHE A 20 -0.54 13.01 -11.31
CA PHE A 20 -0.21 12.14 -10.16
C PHE A 20 -1.22 11.00 -9.95
N ILE A 21 -2.49 11.24 -10.26
CA ILE A 21 -3.57 10.23 -10.20
C ILE A 21 -3.40 9.20 -11.34
N PHE A 22 -3.00 9.65 -12.53
CA PHE A 22 -2.87 8.81 -13.72
C PHE A 22 -1.47 8.22 -13.93
N PHE A 23 -0.44 8.80 -13.33
CA PHE A 23 0.93 8.27 -13.37
C PHE A 23 1.51 8.08 -11.96
N PRO A 24 0.94 7.18 -11.13
CA PRO A 24 1.51 6.85 -9.83
C PRO A 24 2.94 6.32 -10.03
N GLY A 25 3.93 7.06 -9.53
CA GLY A 25 5.35 6.70 -9.61
C GLY A 25 6.13 7.34 -10.76
N VAL A 26 5.49 8.06 -11.68
CA VAL A 26 6.22 9.04 -12.51
C VAL A 26 6.23 10.33 -11.71
N PRO A 27 7.38 10.84 -11.25
CA PRO A 27 7.42 12.22 -10.85
C PRO A 27 7.03 12.98 -12.12
N ALA A 28 5.84 13.59 -12.19
CA ALA A 28 5.40 14.36 -13.35
C ALA A 28 6.44 15.44 -13.76
N TRP A 29 7.37 15.72 -12.85
CA TRP A 29 8.47 16.66 -12.94
C TRP A 29 9.87 16.02 -13.10
N GLU A 30 10.00 14.70 -13.23
CA GLU A 30 11.29 14.04 -13.51
C GLU A 30 11.90 14.45 -14.86
N PRO A 31 11.11 14.65 -15.93
CA PRO A 31 11.63 15.26 -17.16
C PRO A 31 12.20 16.66 -16.89
N ALA A 32 11.56 17.44 -16.00
CA ALA A 32 12.09 18.74 -15.60
C ALA A 32 13.45 18.57 -14.90
N LYS A 33 13.63 17.59 -14.00
CA LYS A 33 14.94 17.29 -13.38
C LYS A 33 16.07 17.02 -14.38
N LYS A 34 15.79 16.39 -15.52
CA LYS A 34 16.78 16.16 -16.59
C LYS A 34 17.11 17.42 -17.38
N ILE A 35 16.22 18.42 -17.38
CA ILE A 35 16.41 19.74 -18.01
C ILE A 35 17.09 20.73 -17.04
N ILE A 36 17.01 20.51 -15.72
CA ILE A 36 17.58 21.38 -14.67
C ILE A 36 19.08 21.71 -14.86
N PRO A 37 19.97 20.78 -15.24
CA PRO A 37 21.38 21.10 -15.45
C PRO A 37 21.61 22.09 -16.61
N PHE A 38 20.68 22.16 -17.56
CA PHE A 38 20.75 23.04 -18.73
C PHE A 38 20.12 24.43 -18.48
N LEU A 39 19.56 24.69 -17.30
CA LEU A 39 18.91 25.96 -16.93
C LEU A 39 19.68 26.77 -15.88
N HIS A 40 21.01 26.63 -15.80
CA HIS A 40 21.87 27.58 -15.07
C HIS A 40 22.11 28.84 -15.90
N PHE A 41 21.10 29.72 -15.97
CA PHE A 41 21.29 31.09 -16.46
C PHE A 41 21.68 32.01 -15.28
N GLY A 42 22.97 32.03 -14.93
CA GLY A 42 23.54 32.96 -13.94
C GLY A 42 22.99 32.84 -12.50
N ASN A 43 22.97 33.95 -11.76
CA ASN A 43 22.61 34.05 -10.32
C ASN A 43 21.11 33.81 -10.00
N ILE A 44 20.27 33.40 -10.96
CA ILE A 44 18.84 33.24 -10.74
C ILE A 44 18.53 31.76 -10.43
N SER A 45 18.09 31.49 -9.20
CA SER A 45 17.65 30.13 -8.83
C SER A 45 16.48 29.66 -9.70
N LEU A 46 16.45 28.37 -10.04
CA LEU A 46 15.35 27.73 -10.79
C LEU A 46 13.96 28.06 -10.19
N VAL A 47 13.87 28.09 -8.85
CA VAL A 47 12.64 28.45 -8.13
C VAL A 47 12.20 29.87 -8.47
N ALA A 48 13.14 30.82 -8.55
CA ALA A 48 12.84 32.20 -8.96
C ALA A 48 12.38 32.28 -10.42
N LEU A 49 13.02 31.55 -11.35
CA LEU A 49 12.61 31.51 -12.75
C LEU A 49 11.17 30.98 -12.92
N ILE A 50 10.81 29.92 -12.18
CA ILE A 50 9.47 29.35 -12.19
C ILE A 50 8.46 30.37 -11.62
N TRP A 51 8.79 31.08 -10.52
CA TRP A 51 7.91 32.12 -9.97
C TRP A 51 7.69 33.30 -10.92
N TYR A 52 8.72 33.76 -11.63
CA TYR A 52 8.57 34.82 -12.64
C TYR A 52 7.68 34.39 -13.81
N THR A 53 7.80 33.13 -14.23
CA THR A 53 6.96 32.56 -15.29
C THR A 53 5.50 32.47 -14.85
N ALA A 54 5.24 32.08 -13.59
CA ALA A 54 3.90 32.08 -13.02
C ALA A 54 3.31 33.49 -12.97
N ALA A 55 4.08 34.49 -12.51
CA ALA A 55 3.65 35.89 -12.44
C ALA A 55 3.29 36.45 -13.83
N GLY A 56 4.10 36.16 -14.86
CA GLY A 56 3.80 36.55 -16.25
C GLY A 56 2.51 35.93 -16.79
N LEU A 57 2.26 34.66 -16.49
CA LEU A 57 1.02 33.98 -16.90
C LEU A 57 -0.22 34.51 -16.16
N VAL A 58 -0.10 34.91 -14.88
CA VAL A 58 -1.18 35.59 -14.14
C VAL A 58 -1.49 36.95 -14.78
N GLY A 59 -0.45 37.74 -15.13
CA GLY A 59 -0.62 39.01 -15.84
C GLY A 59 -1.34 38.85 -17.17
N ALA A 60 -0.95 37.86 -17.97
CA ALA A 60 -1.59 37.55 -19.25
C ALA A 60 -3.05 37.05 -19.08
N ALA A 61 -3.34 36.31 -18.01
CA ALA A 61 -4.69 35.86 -17.67
C ALA A 61 -5.61 37.04 -17.30
N LEU A 62 -5.10 37.98 -16.48
CA LEU A 62 -5.80 39.21 -16.09
C LEU A 62 -6.09 40.11 -17.30
N ILE A 63 -5.12 40.31 -18.19
CA ILE A 63 -5.29 41.06 -19.43
C ILE A 63 -6.38 40.42 -20.32
N ASN A 64 -6.37 39.09 -20.46
CA ASN A 64 -7.41 38.38 -21.24
C ASN A 64 -8.80 38.41 -20.57
N LEU A 65 -8.85 38.45 -19.24
CA LEU A 65 -10.09 38.58 -18.47
C LEU A 65 -10.71 39.97 -18.70
N LEU A 66 -9.88 41.02 -18.65
CA LEU A 66 -10.26 42.39 -18.98
C LEU A 66 -10.70 42.53 -20.44
N ALA A 67 -10.05 41.80 -21.36
CA ALA A 67 -10.43 41.71 -22.77
C ALA A 67 -11.65 40.81 -23.05
N ARG A 68 -12.39 40.35 -22.03
CA ARG A 68 -13.56 39.46 -22.10
C ARG A 68 -13.33 38.10 -22.78
N ARG A 69 -12.08 37.69 -23.02
CA ARG A 69 -11.73 36.37 -23.58
C ARG A 69 -11.63 35.32 -22.47
N LYS A 70 -12.79 34.93 -21.94
CA LYS A 70 -12.92 34.08 -20.74
C LYS A 70 -12.23 32.71 -20.86
N LYS A 71 -12.18 32.11 -22.06
CA LYS A 71 -11.56 30.80 -22.28
C LYS A 71 -10.02 30.85 -22.26
N THR A 72 -9.41 31.86 -22.89
CA THR A 72 -7.95 32.05 -22.88
C THR A 72 -7.46 32.54 -21.52
N ALA A 73 -8.22 33.41 -20.84
CA ALA A 73 -7.93 33.80 -19.47
C ALA A 73 -7.93 32.60 -18.51
N ALA A 74 -8.89 31.68 -18.67
CA ALA A 74 -8.93 30.45 -17.89
C ALA A 74 -7.70 29.56 -18.18
N LEU A 75 -7.37 29.31 -19.45
CA LEU A 75 -6.19 28.50 -19.82
C LEU A 75 -4.89 29.08 -19.23
N LEU A 76 -4.70 30.39 -19.34
CA LEU A 76 -3.52 31.08 -18.81
C LEU A 76 -3.44 31.02 -17.28
N ALA A 77 -4.58 31.14 -16.59
CA ALA A 77 -4.65 30.96 -15.14
C ALA A 77 -4.29 29.52 -14.72
N CYS A 78 -4.63 28.53 -15.54
CA CYS A 78 -4.29 27.12 -15.28
C CYS A 78 -2.79 26.88 -15.44
N CYS A 79 -2.19 27.42 -16.51
CA CYS A 79 -0.75 27.38 -16.70
C CYS A 79 -0.02 28.10 -15.55
N ALA A 80 -0.47 29.30 -15.16
CA ALA A 80 0.12 30.06 -14.06
C ALA A 80 0.09 29.28 -12.74
N ALA A 81 -1.05 28.70 -12.43
CA ALA A 81 -1.24 27.97 -11.20
C ALA A 81 -0.48 26.63 -11.18
N PHE A 82 -0.38 25.94 -12.33
CA PHE A 82 0.49 24.77 -12.50
C PHE A 82 1.95 25.13 -12.22
N VAL A 83 2.46 26.20 -12.85
CA VAL A 83 3.84 26.67 -12.66
C VAL A 83 4.10 27.09 -11.20
N ALA A 84 3.19 27.83 -10.56
CA ALA A 84 3.31 28.21 -9.15
C ALA A 84 3.30 26.99 -8.21
N ALA A 85 2.44 26.00 -8.47
CA ALA A 85 2.41 24.76 -7.72
C ALA A 85 3.72 23.95 -7.88
N SER A 86 4.29 23.94 -9.09
CA SER A 86 5.60 23.34 -9.38
C SER A 86 6.69 23.98 -8.53
N ALA A 87 6.77 25.32 -8.55
CA ALA A 87 7.74 26.08 -7.78
C ALA A 87 7.62 25.78 -6.28
N ASN A 88 6.39 25.76 -5.75
CA ASN A 88 6.17 25.47 -4.34
C ASN A 88 6.57 24.02 -3.99
N TYR A 89 6.24 23.04 -4.83
CA TYR A 89 6.65 21.65 -4.64
C TYR A 89 8.17 21.51 -4.59
N TYR A 90 8.88 22.07 -5.58
CA TYR A 90 10.35 22.03 -5.62
C TYR A 90 10.99 22.78 -4.45
N ARG A 91 10.42 23.93 -4.06
CA ARG A 91 10.87 24.65 -2.86
C ARG A 91 10.77 23.79 -1.61
N VAL A 92 9.76 22.94 -1.47
CA VAL A 92 9.58 22.10 -0.27
C VAL A 92 10.41 20.81 -0.33
N VAL A 93 10.59 20.22 -1.52
CA VAL A 93 11.41 19.01 -1.72
C VAL A 93 12.91 19.29 -1.66
N ASP A 94 13.31 20.54 -1.83
CA ASP A 94 14.71 20.97 -1.78
C ASP A 94 15.39 20.62 -0.44
N ILE A 95 16.31 19.66 -0.52
CA ILE A 95 17.13 19.14 0.59
C ILE A 95 18.56 19.71 0.59
N THR A 96 18.87 20.69 -0.28
CA THR A 96 20.25 21.20 -0.45
C THR A 96 20.76 22.07 0.70
N SER A 97 19.90 22.38 1.67
CA SER A 97 20.28 23.17 2.84
C SER A 97 21.38 22.46 3.64
N PRO A 98 22.48 23.16 4.01
CA PRO A 98 23.52 22.58 4.87
C PRO A 98 22.98 22.08 6.22
N SER A 99 21.94 22.74 6.76
CA SER A 99 21.28 22.37 8.02
C SER A 99 20.27 21.21 7.89
N HIS A 100 20.14 20.61 6.71
CA HIS A 100 19.21 19.51 6.48
C HIS A 100 19.74 18.20 7.08
N ILE A 101 18.87 17.44 7.74
CA ILE A 101 19.20 16.21 8.48
C ILE A 101 19.86 15.12 7.61
N THR A 102 19.66 15.18 6.28
CA THR A 102 20.27 14.26 5.31
C THR A 102 21.79 14.35 5.25
N ASN A 103 22.37 15.48 5.67
CA ASN A 103 23.83 15.69 5.69
C ASN A 103 24.50 15.04 6.91
N PHE A 104 23.71 14.52 7.85
CA PHE A 104 24.15 13.95 9.12
C PHE A 104 23.75 12.48 9.24
N TYR A 105 23.71 11.75 8.13
CA TYR A 105 23.57 10.30 8.17
C TYR A 105 24.86 9.68 8.68
N ASP A 106 24.72 8.74 9.61
CA ASP A 106 25.87 8.00 10.09
C ASP A 106 26.35 7.00 9.05
N ALA A 107 27.68 6.88 8.93
CA ALA A 107 28.30 6.00 7.95
C ALA A 107 28.38 4.55 8.45
N ALA A 108 28.73 4.37 9.72
CA ALA A 108 28.92 3.04 10.30
C ALA A 108 27.77 2.63 11.20
N PHE A 109 27.67 1.31 11.40
CA PHE A 109 26.61 0.78 12.23
C PHE A 109 26.75 1.21 13.70
N PHE A 110 27.93 1.46 14.25
CA PHE A 110 28.04 1.74 15.70
C PHE A 110 28.12 3.22 16.05
N ASP A 111 28.07 4.09 15.04
CA ASP A 111 28.08 5.53 15.24
C ASP A 111 26.84 5.97 16.03
N LYS A 112 27.02 6.98 16.87
CA LYS A 112 25.95 7.59 17.64
C LYS A 112 25.99 9.08 17.36
N THR A 113 24.83 9.64 17.05
CA THR A 113 24.64 11.08 16.92
C THR A 113 23.66 11.54 18.02
N VAL A 114 23.96 12.65 18.70
CA VAL A 114 23.02 13.27 19.64
C VAL A 114 22.18 14.30 18.91
N VAL A 115 20.86 14.15 18.95
CA VAL A 115 19.89 15.06 18.33
C VAL A 115 19.07 15.74 19.41
N ARG A 116 19.17 17.07 19.50
CA ARG A 116 18.29 17.90 20.33
C ARG A 116 17.21 18.51 19.46
N GLY A 117 15.94 18.35 19.84
CA GLY A 117 14.85 18.81 19.01
C GLY A 117 13.50 18.84 19.71
N THR A 118 12.53 19.44 19.03
CA THR A 118 11.15 19.54 19.53
C THR A 118 10.27 18.46 18.90
N ILE A 119 9.43 17.79 19.69
CA ILE A 119 8.41 16.88 19.19
C ILE A 119 7.30 17.68 18.51
N ILE A 120 7.10 17.47 17.20
CA ILE A 120 6.19 18.29 16.38
C ILE A 120 4.85 17.62 16.06
N ALA A 121 4.63 16.41 16.55
CA ALA A 121 3.36 15.70 16.43
C ALA A 121 3.09 14.89 17.70
N ASP A 122 1.81 14.66 17.99
CA ASP A 122 1.41 13.78 19.08
C ASP A 122 2.02 12.37 18.89
N PRO A 123 2.65 11.76 19.90
CA PRO A 123 3.33 10.47 19.76
C PRO A 123 2.41 9.35 19.22
N ASP A 124 2.81 8.70 18.13
CA ASP A 124 2.09 7.57 17.50
C ASP A 124 2.40 6.29 18.28
N THR A 125 1.65 6.10 19.37
CA THR A 125 1.74 4.92 20.25
C THR A 125 1.06 3.72 19.59
N ARG A 126 1.81 2.61 19.46
CA ARG A 126 1.38 1.34 18.87
C ARG A 126 1.67 0.19 19.83
N ASP A 127 1.26 -1.02 19.44
CA ASP A 127 1.52 -2.21 20.24
C ASP A 127 3.03 -2.50 20.29
N GLY A 128 3.64 -2.23 21.43
CA GLY A 128 5.05 -2.51 21.71
C GLY A 128 6.05 -1.43 21.28
N PHE A 129 5.62 -0.29 20.71
CA PHE A 129 6.50 0.84 20.44
C PHE A 129 5.73 2.15 20.21
N THR A 130 6.41 3.28 20.32
CA THR A 130 5.88 4.62 20.04
C THR A 130 6.78 5.33 19.03
N ASN A 131 6.20 5.88 17.97
CA ASN A 131 6.94 6.73 17.04
C ASN A 131 6.78 8.20 17.43
N ILE A 132 7.90 8.92 17.45
CA ILE A 132 7.91 10.37 17.61
C ILE A 132 8.59 11.02 16.40
N ASP A 133 8.06 12.16 15.96
CA ASP A 133 8.63 12.98 14.90
C ASP A 133 9.24 14.24 15.51
N ILE A 134 10.55 14.40 15.33
CA ILE A 134 11.35 15.43 15.98
C ILE A 134 11.81 16.41 14.90
N LYS A 135 11.60 17.70 15.15
CA LYS A 135 12.28 18.76 14.42
C LYS A 135 13.62 19.02 15.11
N PRO A 136 14.76 18.68 14.47
CA PRO A 136 16.06 18.87 15.08
C PRO A 136 16.38 20.38 15.12
N ASN A 137 16.91 20.81 16.27
CA ASN A 137 17.38 22.17 16.56
C ASN A 137 18.91 22.22 16.60
N SER A 138 19.55 21.16 17.11
CA SER A 138 21.00 21.00 17.07
C SER A 138 21.39 19.53 17.05
N ILE A 139 22.58 19.25 16.52
CA ILE A 139 23.14 17.90 16.41
C ILE A 139 24.58 17.91 16.96
N ILE A 140 24.97 16.81 17.62
CA ILE A 140 26.37 16.49 17.95
C ILE A 140 26.69 15.19 17.20
N PRO A 141 27.36 15.25 16.04
CA PRO A 141 27.54 14.09 15.15
C PRO A 141 28.41 12.98 15.73
N ASP A 142 29.44 13.33 16.50
CA ASP A 142 30.34 12.37 17.14
C ASP A 142 30.52 12.75 18.61
N PRO A 143 29.58 12.36 19.50
CA PRO A 143 29.60 12.72 20.90
C PRO A 143 30.73 12.02 21.67
N VAL A 144 31.38 11.00 21.09
CA VAL A 144 32.47 10.26 21.74
C VAL A 144 33.79 10.98 21.49
N SER A 145 34.10 11.30 20.24
CA SER A 145 35.38 11.94 19.90
C SER A 145 35.31 13.47 19.96
N ARG A 146 34.13 14.06 19.73
CA ARG A 146 33.92 15.52 19.58
C ARG A 146 32.64 16.00 20.30
N PRO A 147 32.55 15.86 21.64
CA PRO A 147 31.34 16.19 22.41
C PRO A 147 30.94 17.68 22.34
N ASP A 148 31.89 18.58 22.12
CA ASP A 148 31.65 20.03 22.08
C ASP A 148 31.24 20.56 20.70
N GLU A 149 31.26 19.71 19.66
CA GLU A 149 30.88 20.08 18.29
C GLU A 149 29.35 20.13 18.13
N VAL A 150 28.74 21.20 18.68
CA VAL A 150 27.30 21.43 18.57
C VAL A 150 26.97 22.18 17.28
N ILE A 151 26.41 21.47 16.31
CA ILE A 151 25.95 22.05 15.05
C ILE A 151 24.51 22.52 15.22
N LYS A 152 24.27 23.83 15.17
CA LYS A 152 22.91 24.39 15.16
C LYS A 152 22.28 24.23 13.79
N LEU A 153 21.03 23.79 13.77
CA LEU A 153 20.26 23.62 12.56
C LEU A 153 19.15 24.67 12.49
N ASP A 154 19.26 25.56 11.50
CA ASP A 154 18.29 26.62 11.27
C ASP A 154 17.55 26.46 9.93
N GLY A 155 16.37 27.06 9.83
CA GLY A 155 15.57 27.01 8.60
C GLY A 155 15.00 25.62 8.29
N LYS A 156 15.40 25.05 7.13
CA LYS A 156 14.87 23.77 6.62
C LYS A 156 15.73 22.61 7.08
N THR A 157 15.36 22.03 8.21
CA THR A 157 16.13 20.95 8.82
C THR A 157 15.65 19.56 8.42
N GLY A 158 14.41 19.42 7.92
CA GLY A 158 13.76 18.11 7.76
C GLY A 158 13.42 17.49 9.12
N LEU A 159 12.60 16.44 9.14
CA LEU A 159 12.23 15.76 10.38
C LEU A 159 12.96 14.43 10.54
N LEU A 160 13.27 14.10 11.79
CA LEU A 160 13.78 12.80 12.23
C LEU A 160 12.65 12.01 12.89
N ARG A 161 12.43 10.76 12.45
CA ARG A 161 11.53 9.84 13.14
C ARG A 161 12.29 8.91 14.07
N ALA A 162 11.93 8.89 15.35
CA ALA A 162 12.47 7.95 16.33
C ALA A 162 11.43 6.94 16.79
N LYS A 163 11.87 5.69 16.96
CA LYS A 163 11.03 4.57 17.42
C LYS A 163 11.45 4.18 18.83
N LEU A 164 10.58 4.44 19.80
CA LEU A 164 10.79 4.20 21.23
C LEU A 164 10.12 2.88 21.64
N TYR A 165 10.80 2.06 22.45
CA TYR A 165 10.22 0.84 23.03
C TYR A 165 9.86 1.06 24.51
N PRO A 166 8.87 0.34 25.07
CA PRO A 166 8.49 0.45 26.49
C PRO A 166 9.65 0.29 27.49
N THR A 167 10.75 -0.33 27.06
CA THR A 167 11.97 -0.51 27.85
C THR A 167 12.68 0.80 28.22
N ILE A 168 12.32 1.94 27.64
CA ILE A 168 12.85 3.25 28.03
C ILE A 168 12.25 3.79 29.35
N GLY A 169 11.37 3.03 30.00
CA GLY A 169 10.77 3.40 31.29
C GLY A 169 9.71 4.49 31.16
N ASP A 170 9.62 5.37 32.17
CA ASP A 170 8.55 6.36 32.31
C ASP A 170 8.45 7.35 31.14
N TYR A 171 9.58 7.64 30.48
CA TYR A 171 9.60 8.47 29.26
C TYR A 171 8.70 7.92 28.15
N TYR A 172 8.46 6.61 28.13
CA TYR A 172 7.58 5.99 27.13
C TYR A 172 6.14 6.52 27.21
N TYR A 173 5.68 6.93 28.39
CA TYR A 173 4.32 7.41 28.64
C TYR A 173 4.23 8.92 28.90
N SER A 174 5.34 9.59 29.17
CA SER A 174 5.36 11.01 29.55
C SER A 174 5.57 11.97 28.37
N LEU A 175 6.21 11.52 27.28
CA LEU A 175 6.50 12.37 26.13
C LEU A 175 5.21 12.80 25.40
N SER A 176 5.16 14.07 25.00
CA SER A 176 4.02 14.71 24.39
C SER A 176 4.43 15.69 23.27
N TYR A 177 3.45 16.11 22.48
CA TYR A 177 3.63 17.20 21.51
C TYR A 177 4.18 18.46 22.19
N GLY A 178 5.22 19.05 21.59
CA GLY A 178 5.87 20.27 22.05
C GLY A 178 7.01 20.05 23.03
N ASP A 179 7.24 18.83 23.50
CA ASP A 179 8.37 18.54 24.38
C ASP A 179 9.70 18.72 23.64
N PHE A 180 10.67 19.29 24.34
CA PHE A 180 12.05 19.41 23.91
C PHE A 180 12.84 18.21 24.46
N VAL A 181 13.42 17.43 23.57
CA VAL A 181 14.08 16.17 23.90
C VAL A 181 15.47 16.11 23.29
N GLU A 182 16.35 15.39 23.97
CA GLU A 182 17.66 14.96 23.48
C GLU A 182 17.62 13.45 23.27
N ILE A 183 18.06 13.01 22.10
CA ILE A 183 18.09 11.60 21.73
C ILE A 183 19.49 11.24 21.23
N THR A 184 20.07 10.18 21.79
CA THR A 184 21.36 9.64 21.37
C THR A 184 21.13 8.39 20.54
N THR A 185 21.36 8.45 19.23
CA THR A 185 21.04 7.34 18.31
C THR A 185 21.83 7.46 17.02
N SER A 186 21.98 6.35 16.29
CA SER A 186 22.34 6.45 14.88
C SER A 186 21.17 7.00 14.03
N ILE A 187 21.45 7.99 13.19
CA ILE A 187 20.61 8.56 12.15
C ILE A 187 20.84 7.80 10.84
N ASN A 188 19.78 7.19 10.33
CA ASN A 188 19.82 6.35 9.13
C ASN A 188 18.89 6.91 8.06
N GLU A 189 19.26 6.71 6.79
CA GLU A 189 18.34 6.93 5.67
C GLU A 189 17.13 5.97 5.79
N PRO A 190 15.89 6.47 5.63
CA PRO A 190 14.71 5.62 5.56
C PRO A 190 14.83 4.54 4.47
N MET A 191 14.36 3.33 4.80
CA MET A 191 14.37 2.21 3.88
C MET A 191 13.60 2.52 2.58
N ARG A 192 14.31 2.51 1.45
CA ARG A 192 13.73 2.65 0.10
C ARG A 192 13.02 1.36 -0.32
N LEU A 193 12.22 1.42 -1.38
CA LEU A 193 11.64 0.24 -2.01
C LEU A 193 12.76 -0.67 -2.53
N LYS A 194 12.94 -1.85 -1.90
CA LYS A 194 14.00 -2.79 -2.28
C LYS A 194 13.55 -3.89 -3.24
N ASN A 195 12.26 -4.10 -3.42
CA ASN A 195 11.73 -5.15 -4.30
C ASN A 195 10.89 -4.56 -5.44
N PRO A 196 10.59 -5.29 -6.53
CA PRO A 196 9.86 -4.74 -7.66
C PRO A 196 8.51 -4.15 -7.28
N ALA A 197 7.86 -4.73 -6.27
CA ALA A 197 6.66 -4.20 -5.64
C ALA A 197 6.82 -4.21 -4.12
N GLY A 198 5.94 -3.48 -3.44
CA GLY A 198 5.93 -3.39 -1.99
C GLY A 198 5.75 -1.95 -1.52
N PHE A 199 5.97 -1.74 -0.24
CA PHE A 199 5.80 -0.44 0.39
C PHE A 199 7.11 0.36 0.38
N ASP A 200 7.11 1.51 -0.29
CA ASP A 200 8.22 2.46 -0.25
C ASP A 200 8.14 3.33 1.02
N TYR A 201 8.84 2.90 2.07
CA TYR A 201 8.80 3.61 3.35
C TYR A 201 9.47 4.98 3.27
N ALA A 202 10.57 5.12 2.51
CA ALA A 202 11.24 6.39 2.29
C ALA A 202 10.32 7.41 1.60
N ALA A 203 9.64 7.02 0.50
CA ALA A 203 8.67 7.90 -0.16
C ALA A 203 7.50 8.27 0.77
N TYR A 204 7.00 7.31 1.56
CA TYR A 204 5.95 7.54 2.56
C TYR A 204 6.35 8.56 3.65
N LEU A 205 7.59 8.49 4.13
CA LEU A 205 8.13 9.43 5.13
C LEU A 205 8.43 10.81 4.53
N ARG A 206 8.97 10.87 3.31
CA ARG A 206 9.21 12.14 2.60
C ARG A 206 7.92 12.92 2.38
N ALA A 207 6.80 12.24 2.05
CA ALA A 207 5.47 12.86 1.98
C ALA A 207 4.96 13.45 3.32
N ARG A 208 5.66 13.17 4.42
CA ARG A 208 5.41 13.69 5.78
C ARG A 208 6.53 14.61 6.27
N ASN A 209 7.41 15.05 5.37
CA ASN A 209 8.57 15.88 5.67
C ASN A 209 9.60 15.20 6.61
N VAL A 210 9.53 13.86 6.72
CA VAL A 210 10.48 13.04 7.47
C VAL A 210 11.51 12.49 6.50
N TYR A 211 12.78 12.81 6.74
CA TYR A 211 13.88 12.46 5.85
C TYR A 211 14.86 11.50 6.50
N ALA A 212 14.87 11.41 7.82
CA ALA A 212 15.76 10.52 8.57
C ALA A 212 14.98 9.63 9.53
N THR A 213 15.52 8.45 9.81
CA THR A 213 15.04 7.56 10.87
C THR A 213 16.14 7.29 11.88
N ALA A 214 15.82 7.47 13.16
CA ALA A 214 16.66 6.98 14.24
C ALA A 214 16.49 5.48 14.38
N ARG A 215 17.53 4.83 14.91
CA ARG A 215 17.42 3.43 15.30
C ARG A 215 16.36 3.23 16.38
N PRO A 216 15.82 2.01 16.48
CA PRO A 216 15.03 1.60 17.62
C PRO A 216 15.72 1.90 18.96
N ILE A 217 15.19 2.87 19.71
CA ILE A 217 15.70 3.25 21.02
C ILE A 217 15.04 2.36 22.06
N ARG A 218 15.87 1.69 22.85
CA ARG A 218 15.44 0.71 23.85
C ARG A 218 15.94 1.04 25.25
N ASN A 219 17.01 1.81 25.37
CA ASN A 219 17.58 2.13 26.66
C ASN A 219 17.10 3.52 27.13
N PRO A 220 16.78 3.70 28.42
CA PRO A 220 16.42 5.00 28.97
C PRO A 220 17.53 6.05 28.80
N GLU A 221 18.80 5.65 28.85
CA GLU A 221 19.97 6.52 28.74
C GLU A 221 20.09 7.24 27.38
N ASP A 222 19.46 6.70 26.34
CA ASP A 222 19.47 7.27 24.99
C ASP A 222 18.40 8.37 24.81
N VAL A 223 17.58 8.66 25.83
CA VAL A 223 16.53 9.69 25.80
C VAL A 223 16.59 10.57 27.03
N LYS A 224 16.65 11.88 26.83
CA LYS A 224 16.59 12.87 27.91
C LYS A 224 15.53 13.93 27.63
N TYR A 225 14.62 14.11 28.58
CA TYR A 225 13.64 15.18 28.54
C TYR A 225 14.27 16.49 29.00
N LEU A 226 14.19 17.54 28.17
CA LEU A 226 14.79 18.84 28.42
C LEU A 226 13.77 19.93 28.77
N GLY A 227 12.48 19.60 28.79
CA GLY A 227 11.39 20.51 29.14
C GLY A 227 10.30 20.59 28.07
N THR A 228 9.21 21.30 28.37
CA THR A 228 8.15 21.61 27.41
C THR A 228 8.47 22.88 26.64
N GLY A 229 8.47 22.81 25.32
CA GLY A 229 8.52 23.98 24.45
C GLY A 229 7.25 24.83 24.50
N ASN A 230 7.20 25.88 23.70
CA ASN A 230 6.05 26.79 23.65
C ASN A 230 4.87 26.15 22.87
N ILE A 231 3.98 25.47 23.58
CA ILE A 231 2.77 24.86 23.02
C ILE A 231 1.64 25.91 22.92
N PRO A 232 1.01 26.10 21.74
CA PRO A 232 -0.13 27.01 21.60
C PRO A 232 -1.30 26.64 22.54
N TRP A 233 -2.02 27.63 23.04
CA TRP A 233 -3.08 27.42 24.06
C TRP A 233 -4.19 26.44 23.60
N LEU A 234 -4.57 26.47 22.32
CA LEU A 234 -5.56 25.54 21.75
C LEU A 234 -5.10 24.08 21.83
N TRP A 235 -3.80 23.82 21.62
CA TRP A 235 -3.24 22.48 21.75
C TRP A 235 -3.28 22.00 23.19
N ARG A 236 -2.98 22.87 24.17
CA ARG A 236 -3.07 22.53 25.60
C ARG A 236 -4.50 22.11 25.98
N ILE A 237 -5.51 22.86 25.54
CA ILE A 237 -6.92 22.51 25.77
C ILE A 237 -7.27 21.18 25.10
N ALA A 238 -6.89 20.98 23.84
CA ALA A 238 -7.20 19.77 23.11
C ALA A 238 -6.56 18.51 23.73
N LEU A 239 -5.30 18.60 24.17
CA LEU A 239 -4.59 17.51 24.84
C LEU A 239 -5.19 17.21 26.22
N GLY A 240 -5.55 18.24 26.98
CA GLY A 240 -6.28 18.07 28.24
C GLY A 240 -7.62 17.37 28.05
N LEU A 241 -8.42 17.82 27.06
CA LEU A 241 -9.69 17.20 26.71
C LEU A 241 -9.52 15.74 26.26
N LYS A 242 -8.50 15.45 25.43
CA LYS A 242 -8.17 14.08 25.02
C LYS A 242 -7.90 13.19 26.23
N LYS A 243 -7.11 13.67 27.20
CA LYS A 243 -6.76 12.93 28.42
C LYS A 243 -8.01 12.61 29.26
N GLU A 244 -8.87 13.59 29.49
CA GLU A 244 -10.09 13.41 30.28
C GLU A 244 -11.09 12.44 29.63
N ILE A 245 -11.30 12.58 28.30
CA ILE A 245 -12.17 11.64 27.57
C ILE A 245 -11.59 10.23 27.62
N LEU A 246 -10.27 10.07 27.42
CA LEU A 246 -9.61 8.77 27.48
C LEU A 246 -9.73 8.11 28.87
N LEU A 247 -9.55 8.88 29.94
CA LEU A 247 -9.72 8.40 31.32
C LEU A 247 -11.17 7.96 31.57
N THR A 248 -12.15 8.73 31.08
CA THR A 248 -13.56 8.39 31.18
C THR A 248 -13.86 7.07 30.48
N ILE A 249 -13.38 6.88 29.25
CA ILE A 249 -13.54 5.63 28.48
C ILE A 249 -12.92 4.44 29.24
N ARG A 250 -11.69 4.58 29.75
CA ARG A 250 -11.00 3.50 30.48
C ARG A 250 -11.70 3.11 31.78
N LYS A 251 -12.36 4.05 32.47
CA LYS A 251 -13.09 3.79 33.71
C LYS A 251 -14.47 3.16 33.49
N THR A 252 -15.06 3.33 32.30
CA THR A 252 -16.46 2.98 32.04
C THR A 252 -16.63 1.84 31.02
N MET A 253 -15.55 1.37 30.39
CA MET A 253 -15.60 0.27 29.42
C MET A 253 -14.49 -0.75 29.65
N PRO A 254 -14.79 -2.06 29.46
CA PRO A 254 -13.78 -3.12 29.52
C PRO A 254 -12.86 -3.12 28.30
N TYR A 255 -11.71 -3.77 28.44
CA TYR A 255 -10.82 -4.12 27.33
C TYR A 255 -11.36 -5.36 26.60
N PRO A 256 -11.30 -5.46 25.26
CA PRO A 256 -10.65 -4.56 24.28
C PRO A 256 -11.52 -3.41 23.74
N GLU A 257 -12.81 -3.34 24.08
CA GLU A 257 -13.75 -2.34 23.54
C GLU A 257 -13.36 -0.91 23.89
N SER A 258 -12.79 -0.67 25.07
CA SER A 258 -12.27 0.65 25.48
C SER A 258 -11.10 1.13 24.63
N ALA A 259 -10.20 0.22 24.22
CA ALA A 259 -9.08 0.52 23.32
C ALA A 259 -9.58 0.83 21.90
N PHE A 260 -10.56 0.05 21.42
CA PHE A 260 -11.22 0.33 20.15
C PHE A 260 -11.94 1.69 20.16
N LEU A 261 -12.74 1.99 21.20
CA LEU A 261 -13.45 3.26 21.32
C LEU A 261 -12.46 4.44 21.37
N GLY A 262 -11.41 4.35 22.18
CA GLY A 262 -10.36 5.36 22.24
C GLY A 262 -9.63 5.55 20.90
N GLY A 263 -9.47 4.48 20.12
CA GLY A 263 -8.90 4.55 18.77
C GLY A 263 -9.77 5.34 17.79
N VAL A 264 -11.06 5.02 17.72
CA VAL A 264 -11.98 5.61 16.75
C VAL A 264 -12.43 7.03 17.11
N THR A 265 -12.41 7.40 18.41
CA THR A 265 -12.79 8.74 18.89
C THR A 265 -11.60 9.68 19.06
N LEU A 266 -10.47 9.19 19.57
CA LEU A 266 -9.31 10.02 19.96
C LEU A 266 -8.06 9.78 19.11
N GLY A 267 -8.12 8.90 18.12
CA GLY A 267 -7.01 8.62 17.21
C GLY A 267 -5.91 7.74 17.77
N LEU A 268 -6.19 6.96 18.82
CA LEU A 268 -5.24 6.00 19.38
C LEU A 268 -5.01 4.82 18.40
N ARG A 269 -3.76 4.44 18.19
CA ARG A 269 -3.37 3.37 17.24
C ARG A 269 -2.93 2.06 17.92
N GLY A 270 -2.77 2.09 19.24
CA GLY A 270 -2.40 0.95 20.07
C GLY A 270 -3.59 0.36 20.85
N GLY A 271 -3.39 -0.83 21.40
CA GLY A 271 -4.31 -1.52 22.31
C GLY A 271 -5.27 -2.50 21.63
N VAL A 272 -5.48 -2.42 20.31
CA VAL A 272 -6.34 -3.36 19.58
C VAL A 272 -5.56 -4.63 19.21
N PRO A 273 -6.00 -5.85 19.58
CA PRO A 273 -5.29 -7.10 19.28
C PRO A 273 -4.97 -7.29 17.80
N GLY A 274 -3.82 -7.91 17.50
CA GLY A 274 -3.33 -8.11 16.11
C GLY A 274 -4.32 -8.84 15.19
N LYS A 275 -4.98 -9.90 15.69
CA LYS A 275 -6.03 -10.62 14.95
C LYS A 275 -7.19 -9.69 14.54
N MET A 276 -7.58 -8.79 15.43
CA MET A 276 -8.68 -7.86 15.14
C MET A 276 -8.28 -6.86 14.03
N LYS A 277 -7.01 -6.43 14.01
CA LYS A 277 -6.48 -5.60 12.92
C LYS A 277 -6.52 -6.33 11.57
N SER A 278 -6.18 -7.62 11.53
CA SER A 278 -6.29 -8.41 10.30
C SER A 278 -7.74 -8.62 9.87
N ASP A 279 -8.66 -8.86 10.81
CA ASP A 279 -10.09 -9.01 10.52
C ASP A 279 -10.67 -7.73 9.90
N PHE A 280 -10.28 -6.57 10.41
CA PHE A 280 -10.66 -5.27 9.83
C PHE A 280 -10.08 -5.03 8.43
N GLN A 281 -8.84 -5.47 8.17
CA GLN A 281 -8.24 -5.39 6.84
C GLN A 281 -8.96 -6.28 5.84
N ALA A 282 -9.24 -7.52 6.22
CA ALA A 282 -9.95 -8.50 5.39
C ALA A 282 -11.37 -8.06 5.04
N THR A 283 -12.06 -7.42 5.98
CA THR A 283 -13.42 -6.90 5.77
C THR A 283 -13.47 -5.53 5.11
N GLY A 284 -12.34 -4.87 4.87
CA GLY A 284 -12.29 -3.54 4.25
C GLY A 284 -12.72 -2.38 5.17
N VAL A 285 -13.01 -2.66 6.45
CA VAL A 285 -13.36 -1.64 7.45
C VAL A 285 -12.15 -1.13 8.23
N ALA A 286 -10.92 -1.54 7.87
CA ALA A 286 -9.68 -1.06 8.50
C ALA A 286 -9.49 0.45 8.49
N HIS A 287 -10.14 1.16 7.57
CA HIS A 287 -10.17 2.62 7.55
C HIS A 287 -10.84 3.24 8.80
N VAL A 288 -11.60 2.45 9.58
CA VAL A 288 -12.21 2.86 10.85
C VAL A 288 -11.19 2.89 12.00
N LEU A 289 -10.15 2.04 11.98
CA LEU A 289 -9.12 2.00 13.02
C LEU A 289 -8.29 3.29 13.14
N ALA A 290 -8.25 4.08 12.06
CA ALA A 290 -7.70 5.42 12.09
C ALA A 290 -8.87 6.41 12.00
N VAL A 291 -8.76 7.56 12.66
CA VAL A 291 -9.77 8.60 12.57
C VAL A 291 -9.80 9.14 11.12
N SER A 292 -10.73 8.59 10.35
CA SER A 292 -11.01 8.95 8.96
C SER A 292 -11.84 10.23 8.84
N GLY A 293 -11.96 10.74 7.61
CA GLY A 293 -12.83 11.88 7.33
C GLY A 293 -14.31 11.62 7.57
N LEU A 294 -14.74 10.35 7.56
CA LEU A 294 -16.11 9.96 7.92
C LEU A 294 -16.41 10.27 9.39
N HIS A 295 -15.49 9.98 10.31
CA HIS A 295 -15.66 10.31 11.73
C HIS A 295 -15.76 11.82 11.94
N VAL A 296 -14.92 12.61 11.25
CA VAL A 296 -15.02 14.07 11.27
C VAL A 296 -16.38 14.54 10.74
N GLY A 297 -16.92 13.88 9.72
CA GLY A 297 -18.28 14.14 9.22
C GLY A 297 -19.36 13.86 10.26
N PHE A 298 -19.26 12.75 11.00
CA PHE A 298 -20.19 12.46 12.10
C PHE A 298 -20.10 13.48 13.23
N VAL A 299 -18.90 13.96 13.55
CA VAL A 299 -18.70 15.05 14.51
C VAL A 299 -19.27 16.36 13.96
N ALA A 300 -19.09 16.68 12.67
CA ALA A 300 -19.68 17.86 12.05
C ALA A 300 -21.21 17.83 12.14
N VAL A 301 -21.84 16.69 11.84
CA VAL A 301 -23.29 16.50 11.96
C VAL A 301 -23.74 16.66 13.41
N MET A 302 -23.02 16.08 14.37
CA MET A 302 -23.28 16.25 15.80
C MET A 302 -23.24 17.73 16.21
N LEU A 303 -22.19 18.47 15.83
CA LEU A 303 -22.04 19.89 16.12
C LEU A 303 -23.14 20.75 15.46
N ILE A 304 -23.54 20.42 14.23
CA ILE A 304 -24.67 21.09 13.55
C ILE A 304 -25.97 20.84 14.32
N MET A 305 -26.24 19.61 14.75
CA MET A 305 -27.43 19.28 15.54
C MET A 305 -27.42 20.01 16.89
N MET A 306 -26.28 20.04 17.58
CA MET A 306 -26.13 20.82 18.82
C MET A 306 -26.39 22.30 18.58
N GLY A 307 -25.83 22.89 17.53
CA GLY A 307 -26.09 24.30 17.17
C GLY A 307 -27.56 24.59 16.91
N ARG A 308 -28.30 23.64 16.31
CA ARG A 308 -29.76 23.73 16.12
C ARG A 308 -30.53 23.63 17.44
N VAL A 309 -30.17 22.69 18.32
CA VAL A 309 -30.77 22.54 19.65
C VAL A 309 -30.57 23.81 20.48
N LEU A 310 -29.39 24.42 20.39
CA LEU A 310 -29.04 25.70 21.01
C LEU A 310 -29.65 26.92 20.29
N LYS A 311 -30.45 26.71 19.24
CA LYS A 311 -31.11 27.77 18.44
C LYS A 311 -30.14 28.84 17.91
N LEU A 312 -28.91 28.46 17.57
CA LEU A 312 -27.91 29.39 17.04
C LEU A 312 -28.31 29.89 15.64
N PRO A 313 -28.18 31.20 15.35
CA PRO A 313 -28.37 31.72 13.99
C PRO A 313 -27.39 31.07 13.00
N SER A 314 -27.79 30.92 11.73
CA SER A 314 -27.02 30.17 10.72
C SER A 314 -25.56 30.61 10.57
N LYS A 315 -25.28 31.92 10.73
CA LYS A 315 -23.93 32.48 10.68
C LYS A 315 -23.06 32.08 11.88
N PHE A 316 -23.65 32.02 13.08
CA PHE A 316 -22.95 31.57 14.29
C PHE A 316 -22.79 30.05 14.34
N SER A 317 -23.75 29.31 13.76
CA SER A 317 -23.64 27.85 13.59
C SER A 317 -22.38 27.48 12.80
N PHE A 318 -22.02 28.23 11.76
CA PHE A 318 -20.77 28.01 11.03
C PHE A 318 -19.54 28.14 11.94
N ILE A 319 -19.43 29.24 12.69
CA ILE A 319 -18.29 29.49 13.60
C ILE A 319 -18.20 28.39 14.66
N PHE A 320 -19.34 28.01 15.25
CA PHE A 320 -19.42 26.94 16.26
C PHE A 320 -18.94 25.60 15.71
N VAL A 321 -19.40 25.20 14.52
CA VAL A 321 -19.01 23.95 13.87
C VAL A 321 -17.53 23.96 13.53
N VAL A 322 -17.03 25.02 12.90
CA VAL A 322 -15.60 25.14 12.53
C VAL A 322 -14.71 25.07 13.77
N PHE A 323 -15.07 25.78 14.85
CA PHE A 323 -14.32 25.74 16.09
C PHE A 323 -14.30 24.34 16.70
N GLY A 324 -15.45 23.67 16.79
CA GLY A 324 -15.53 22.29 17.28
C GLY A 324 -14.74 21.30 16.42
N LEU A 325 -14.73 21.47 15.10
CA LEU A 325 -13.93 20.65 14.18
C LEU A 325 -12.42 20.88 14.32
N ILE A 326 -12.00 22.12 14.59
CA ILE A 326 -10.59 22.43 14.89
C ILE A 326 -10.18 21.69 16.17
N ILE A 327 -10.94 21.82 17.25
CA ILE A 327 -10.66 21.14 18.52
C ILE A 327 -10.63 19.61 18.32
N PHE A 328 -11.61 19.03 17.63
CA PHE A 328 -11.63 17.59 17.32
C PHE A 328 -10.41 17.15 16.49
N THR A 329 -9.99 17.96 15.52
CA THR A 329 -8.79 17.71 14.72
C THR A 329 -7.53 17.70 15.59
N LEU A 330 -7.43 18.60 16.58
CA LEU A 330 -6.30 18.64 17.51
C LEU A 330 -6.30 17.45 18.48
N ILE A 331 -7.46 17.08 19.05
CA ILE A 331 -7.61 15.89 19.93
C ILE A 331 -7.11 14.62 19.24
N THR A 332 -7.42 14.49 17.95
CA THR A 332 -7.05 13.33 17.13
C THR A 332 -5.60 13.39 16.60
N GLY A 333 -4.77 14.29 17.14
CA GLY A 333 -3.35 14.43 16.80
C GLY A 333 -3.08 15.15 15.47
N ALA A 334 -4.04 15.94 14.96
CA ALA A 334 -3.98 16.65 13.68
C ALA A 334 -3.54 15.76 12.50
N SER A 335 -4.02 14.51 12.49
CA SER A 335 -3.72 13.56 11.42
C SER A 335 -4.07 14.15 10.05
N PRO A 336 -3.35 13.78 8.96
CA PRO A 336 -3.66 14.31 7.64
C PRO A 336 -5.12 14.09 7.22
N ALA A 337 -5.74 12.96 7.58
CA ALA A 337 -7.13 12.67 7.26
C ALA A 337 -8.10 13.62 7.98
N THR A 338 -7.88 13.88 9.29
CA THR A 338 -8.76 14.75 10.08
C THR A 338 -8.65 16.20 9.67
N ARG A 339 -7.44 16.70 9.39
CA ARG A 339 -7.22 18.06 8.85
C ARG A 339 -7.97 18.28 7.54
N ARG A 340 -7.81 17.36 6.57
CA ARG A 340 -8.48 17.49 5.26
C ARG A 340 -9.99 17.51 5.40
N ALA A 341 -10.55 16.59 6.18
CA ALA A 341 -11.99 16.51 6.38
C ALA A 341 -12.52 17.74 7.11
N ALA A 342 -11.84 18.24 8.14
CA ALA A 342 -12.23 19.46 8.85
C ALA A 342 -12.27 20.67 7.90
N ILE A 343 -11.28 20.83 7.01
CA ILE A 343 -11.28 21.88 5.99
C ILE A 343 -12.46 21.70 5.02
N MET A 344 -12.67 20.49 4.50
CA MET A 344 -13.78 20.21 3.57
C MET A 344 -15.15 20.50 4.19
N PHE A 345 -15.42 20.01 5.41
CA PHE A 345 -16.69 20.26 6.11
C PHE A 345 -16.85 21.73 6.49
N SER A 346 -15.77 22.42 6.86
CA SER A 346 -15.80 23.86 7.12
C SER A 346 -16.16 24.65 5.85
N MET A 347 -15.55 24.33 4.71
CA MET A 347 -15.87 24.97 3.43
C MET A 347 -17.30 24.67 2.98
N MET A 348 -17.74 23.42 3.10
CA MET A 348 -19.11 23.05 2.77
C MET A 348 -20.12 23.81 3.64
N GLU A 349 -19.87 23.91 4.95
CA GLU A 349 -20.73 24.64 5.88
C GLU A 349 -20.71 26.15 5.63
N PHE A 350 -19.56 26.72 5.23
CA PHE A 350 -19.47 28.10 4.77
C PHE A 350 -20.37 28.36 3.55
N PHE A 351 -20.23 27.54 2.50
CA PHE A 351 -21.02 27.72 1.28
C PHE A 351 -22.52 27.52 1.52
N ARG A 352 -22.88 26.60 2.43
CA ARG A 352 -24.28 26.31 2.75
C ARG A 352 -24.91 27.36 3.67
N SER A 353 -24.26 27.70 4.78
CA SER A 353 -24.85 28.54 5.84
C SER A 353 -24.59 30.03 5.67
N VAL A 354 -23.49 30.40 5.00
CA VAL A 354 -23.11 31.79 4.74
C VAL A 354 -23.42 32.18 3.29
N ALA A 355 -22.90 31.44 2.32
CA ALA A 355 -23.10 31.75 0.89
C ALA A 355 -24.46 31.27 0.32
N LYS A 356 -25.25 30.53 1.12
CA LYS A 356 -26.59 30.03 0.78
C LYS A 356 -26.66 29.24 -0.54
N MET A 357 -25.58 28.54 -0.90
CA MET A 357 -25.53 27.70 -2.09
C MET A 357 -26.23 26.36 -1.85
N SER A 358 -26.84 25.80 -2.90
CA SER A 358 -27.36 24.43 -2.86
C SER A 358 -26.24 23.40 -2.64
N LEU A 359 -26.58 22.24 -2.08
CA LEU A 359 -25.64 21.17 -1.75
C LEU A 359 -24.77 20.70 -2.94
N GLY A 360 -25.34 20.64 -4.16
CA GLY A 360 -24.61 20.23 -5.36
C GLY A 360 -23.48 21.22 -5.71
N HIS A 361 -23.81 22.50 -5.79
CA HIS A 361 -22.85 23.57 -6.08
C HIS A 361 -21.80 23.74 -4.98
N SER A 362 -22.18 23.66 -3.70
CA SER A 362 -21.24 23.76 -2.58
C SER A 362 -20.22 22.62 -2.61
N THR A 363 -20.65 21.40 -2.92
CA THR A 363 -19.76 20.23 -2.99
C THR A 363 -18.80 20.33 -4.17
N ALA A 364 -19.28 20.76 -5.34
CA ALA A 364 -18.45 20.94 -6.53
C ALA A 364 -17.33 21.98 -6.36
N LEU A 365 -17.55 23.02 -5.54
CA LEU A 365 -16.53 24.02 -5.19
C LEU A 365 -15.60 23.58 -4.05
N THR A 366 -16.14 22.86 -3.07
CA THR A 366 -15.38 22.42 -1.89
C THR A 366 -14.19 21.54 -2.26
N ILE A 367 -14.38 20.58 -3.17
CA ILE A 367 -13.34 19.63 -3.58
C ILE A 367 -12.10 20.37 -4.11
N PRO A 368 -12.18 21.15 -5.20
CA PRO A 368 -10.97 21.72 -5.79
C PRO A 368 -10.40 22.90 -4.98
N LEU A 369 -11.22 23.66 -4.25
CA LEU A 369 -10.73 24.73 -3.38
C LEU A 369 -9.95 24.17 -2.18
N THR A 370 -10.45 23.09 -1.57
CA THR A 370 -9.74 22.42 -0.47
C THR A 370 -8.43 21.82 -0.94
N ALA A 371 -8.40 21.19 -2.12
CA ALA A 371 -7.17 20.69 -2.74
C ALA A 371 -6.14 21.82 -2.90
N LEU A 372 -6.57 22.97 -3.44
CA LEU A 372 -5.71 24.13 -3.64
C LEU A 372 -5.14 24.65 -2.32
N ILE A 373 -5.96 24.82 -1.29
CA ILE A 373 -5.50 25.27 0.03
C ILE A 373 -4.46 24.31 0.58
N ILE A 374 -4.74 23.01 0.60
CA ILE A 374 -3.82 22.02 1.17
C ILE A 374 -2.49 21.99 0.42
N LEU A 375 -2.53 21.96 -0.92
CA LEU A 375 -1.33 21.87 -1.76
C LEU A 375 -0.52 23.18 -1.78
N ALA A 376 -1.16 24.32 -1.53
CA ALA A 376 -0.46 25.59 -1.35
C ALA A 376 0.41 25.60 -0.09
N PHE A 377 -0.07 24.99 1.01
CA PHE A 377 0.70 24.92 2.27
C PHE A 377 1.64 23.71 2.34
N ASP A 378 1.23 22.56 1.82
CA ASP A 378 1.97 21.30 1.92
C ASP A 378 1.89 20.50 0.60
N PRO A 379 2.72 20.88 -0.40
CA PRO A 379 2.70 20.25 -1.72
C PRO A 379 3.20 18.80 -1.69
N LEU A 380 3.88 18.36 -0.62
CA LEU A 380 4.33 16.97 -0.43
C LEU A 380 3.18 15.98 -0.22
N LYS A 381 1.95 16.47 -0.01
CA LYS A 381 0.76 15.62 0.13
C LYS A 381 0.26 15.04 -1.18
N LEU A 382 0.63 15.62 -2.31
CA LEU A 382 0.16 15.19 -3.63
C LEU A 382 0.44 13.70 -3.93
N PRO A 383 1.66 13.16 -3.69
CA PRO A 383 1.94 11.74 -3.90
C PRO A 383 1.41 10.81 -2.80
N ASP A 384 0.87 11.32 -1.68
CA ASP A 384 0.41 10.48 -0.58
C ASP A 384 -0.92 9.81 -0.93
N GLY A 385 -0.97 8.47 -0.90
CA GLY A 385 -2.18 7.71 -1.23
C GLY A 385 -3.40 8.10 -0.38
N SER A 386 -3.21 8.53 0.87
CA SER A 386 -4.33 8.98 1.70
C SER A 386 -4.99 10.26 1.18
N PHE A 387 -4.20 11.16 0.57
CA PHE A 387 -4.71 12.37 -0.07
C PHE A 387 -5.60 11.98 -1.25
N VAL A 388 -5.06 11.21 -2.21
CA VAL A 388 -5.81 10.76 -3.41
C VAL A 388 -7.11 10.05 -3.04
N LEU A 389 -7.05 9.07 -2.13
CA LEU A 389 -8.23 8.32 -1.68
C LEU A 389 -9.31 9.23 -1.07
N SER A 390 -8.94 10.24 -0.28
CA SER A 390 -9.92 11.14 0.35
C SER A 390 -10.67 11.99 -0.68
N PHE A 391 -9.95 12.55 -1.66
CA PHE A 391 -10.55 13.38 -2.70
C PHE A 391 -11.39 12.53 -3.67
N MET A 392 -10.91 11.35 -4.03
CA MET A 392 -11.65 10.41 -4.89
C MET A 392 -12.92 9.89 -4.20
N ALA A 393 -12.92 9.68 -2.87
CA ALA A 393 -14.13 9.34 -2.14
C ALA A 393 -15.21 10.43 -2.25
N VAL A 394 -14.86 11.68 -1.95
CA VAL A 394 -15.83 12.80 -2.00
C VAL A 394 -16.27 13.08 -3.43
N TRP A 395 -15.36 13.02 -4.41
CA TRP A 395 -15.69 13.15 -5.83
C TRP A 395 -16.65 12.05 -6.31
N SER A 396 -16.40 10.80 -5.92
CA SER A 396 -17.27 9.68 -6.26
C SER A 396 -18.68 9.87 -5.69
N LEU A 397 -18.79 10.24 -4.41
CA LEU A 397 -20.08 10.52 -3.78
C LEU A 397 -20.82 11.67 -4.46
N ALA A 398 -20.11 12.72 -4.85
CA ALA A 398 -20.71 13.92 -5.44
C ALA A 398 -21.14 13.71 -6.90
N MET A 399 -20.31 13.04 -7.71
CA MET A 399 -20.46 13.00 -9.17
C MET A 399 -21.01 11.68 -9.69
N ILE A 400 -20.76 10.55 -9.01
CA ILE A 400 -21.13 9.21 -9.50
C ILE A 400 -22.48 8.74 -8.92
N SER A 401 -22.85 9.19 -7.71
CA SER A 401 -24.10 8.73 -7.06
C SER A 401 -25.36 8.98 -7.89
N GLY A 402 -25.49 10.12 -8.58
CA GLY A 402 -26.65 10.43 -9.43
C GLY A 402 -26.74 9.57 -10.71
N PRO A 403 -25.64 9.40 -11.47
CA PRO A 403 -25.57 8.42 -12.55
C PRO A 403 -25.91 7.00 -12.09
N VAL A 404 -25.38 6.56 -10.93
CA VAL A 404 -25.68 5.25 -10.34
C VAL A 404 -27.17 5.13 -10.00
N GLU A 405 -27.77 6.13 -9.36
CA GLU A 405 -29.22 6.16 -9.08
C GLU A 405 -30.04 5.96 -10.37
N SER A 406 -29.62 6.60 -11.47
CA SER A 406 -30.31 6.48 -12.76
C SER A 406 -30.26 5.05 -13.31
N VAL A 407 -29.13 4.37 -13.16
CA VAL A 407 -28.98 2.95 -13.55
C VAL A 407 -29.81 2.05 -12.64
N PHE A 408 -29.76 2.26 -11.32
CA PHE A 408 -30.53 1.48 -10.35
C PHE A 408 -32.04 1.62 -10.55
N LYS A 409 -32.54 2.82 -10.88
CA LYS A 409 -33.96 3.02 -11.23
C LYS A 409 -34.37 2.27 -12.50
N PHE A 410 -33.44 2.07 -13.44
CA PHE A 410 -33.69 1.31 -14.66
C PHE A 410 -33.68 -0.21 -14.39
N ILE A 411 -32.66 -0.73 -13.71
CA ILE A 411 -32.53 -2.16 -13.42
C ILE A 411 -33.42 -2.63 -12.26
N GLY A 412 -33.87 -1.71 -11.41
CA GLY A 412 -34.60 -1.99 -10.18
C GLY A 412 -36.11 -2.19 -10.36
N ARG A 413 -36.57 -2.60 -11.55
CA ARG A 413 -38.00 -2.81 -11.85
C ARG A 413 -38.26 -4.21 -12.38
N GLY A 414 -39.24 -4.89 -11.79
CA GLY A 414 -39.81 -6.15 -12.26
C GLY A 414 -38.81 -7.29 -12.45
N TRP A 415 -38.94 -8.02 -13.57
CA TRP A 415 -38.08 -9.18 -13.86
C TRP A 415 -36.60 -8.82 -13.96
N ILE A 416 -36.30 -7.62 -14.45
CA ILE A 416 -34.92 -7.12 -14.55
C ILE A 416 -34.29 -7.03 -13.15
N PHE A 417 -35.07 -6.60 -12.15
CA PHE A 417 -34.58 -6.51 -10.78
C PHE A 417 -34.39 -7.89 -10.16
N ALA A 418 -35.34 -8.80 -10.37
CA ALA A 418 -35.23 -10.18 -9.88
C ALA A 418 -33.96 -10.87 -10.43
N VAL A 419 -33.73 -10.75 -11.74
CA VAL A 419 -32.52 -11.29 -12.39
C VAL A 419 -31.25 -10.61 -11.89
N SER A 420 -31.28 -9.28 -11.68
CA SER A 420 -30.12 -8.55 -11.12
C SER A 420 -29.76 -9.00 -9.71
N ILE A 421 -30.76 -9.24 -8.84
CA ILE A 421 -30.55 -9.79 -7.49
C ILE A 421 -29.97 -11.20 -7.58
N ALA A 422 -30.59 -12.07 -8.39
CA ALA A 422 -30.14 -13.45 -8.55
C ALA A 422 -28.69 -13.53 -9.06
N LEU A 423 -28.34 -12.71 -10.05
CA LEU A 423 -26.99 -12.64 -10.60
C LEU A 423 -26.00 -12.06 -9.60
N THR A 424 -26.40 -11.08 -8.79
CA THR A 424 -25.54 -10.55 -7.72
C THR A 424 -25.26 -11.62 -6.67
N LEU A 425 -26.30 -12.32 -6.17
CA LEU A 425 -26.15 -13.41 -5.21
C LEU A 425 -25.30 -14.56 -5.77
N SER A 426 -25.55 -14.97 -7.01
CA SER A 426 -24.75 -15.97 -7.72
C SER A 426 -23.28 -15.56 -7.80
N SER A 427 -23.00 -14.31 -8.19
CA SER A 427 -21.63 -13.78 -8.24
C SER A 427 -20.97 -13.84 -6.87
N THR A 428 -21.68 -13.45 -5.82
CA THR A 428 -21.16 -13.48 -4.44
C THR A 428 -20.82 -14.88 -3.98
N VAL A 429 -21.70 -15.86 -4.23
CA VAL A 429 -21.44 -17.27 -3.91
C VAL A 429 -20.23 -17.78 -4.70
N LEU A 430 -20.14 -17.49 -6.00
CA LEU A 430 -19.01 -17.88 -6.84
C LEU A 430 -17.69 -17.27 -6.34
N VAL A 431 -17.68 -15.99 -5.96
CA VAL A 431 -16.50 -15.33 -5.40
C VAL A 431 -16.06 -16.00 -4.09
N VAL A 432 -17.01 -16.35 -3.21
CA VAL A 432 -16.71 -16.98 -1.91
C VAL A 432 -16.20 -18.41 -2.07
N VAL A 433 -16.86 -19.20 -2.92
CA VAL A 433 -16.53 -20.63 -3.12
C VAL A 433 -15.28 -20.82 -3.98
N SER A 434 -15.14 -20.02 -5.05
CA SER A 434 -14.02 -20.10 -5.98
C SER A 434 -13.52 -18.70 -6.37
N PRO A 435 -12.71 -18.04 -5.53
CA PRO A 435 -12.15 -16.72 -5.84
C PRO A 435 -11.36 -16.71 -7.16
N GLN A 436 -10.77 -17.86 -7.52
CA GLN A 436 -10.02 -18.05 -8.76
C GLN A 436 -10.89 -17.93 -10.02
N PHE A 437 -12.22 -18.10 -9.91
CA PHE A 437 -13.16 -17.94 -11.02
C PHE A 437 -13.04 -16.57 -11.70
N PHE A 438 -12.80 -15.51 -10.91
CA PHE A 438 -12.67 -14.15 -11.42
C PHE A 438 -11.24 -13.78 -11.84
N SER A 439 -10.28 -14.71 -11.70
CA SER A 439 -8.91 -14.54 -12.18
C SER A 439 -8.73 -15.00 -13.63
N ASP A 440 -9.60 -15.89 -14.13
CA ASP A 440 -9.58 -16.33 -15.52
C ASP A 440 -10.47 -15.45 -16.41
N THR A 441 -9.82 -14.71 -17.31
CA THR A 441 -10.47 -13.83 -18.28
C THR A 441 -11.55 -14.54 -19.10
N ARG A 442 -11.33 -15.80 -19.51
CA ARG A 442 -12.30 -16.53 -20.34
C ARG A 442 -13.58 -16.82 -19.57
N THR A 443 -13.43 -17.29 -18.35
CA THR A 443 -14.54 -17.58 -17.44
C THR A 443 -15.34 -16.32 -17.10
N VAL A 444 -14.66 -15.19 -16.85
CA VAL A 444 -15.34 -13.89 -16.64
C VAL A 444 -16.17 -13.48 -17.86
N PHE A 445 -15.62 -13.60 -19.08
CA PHE A 445 -16.37 -13.29 -20.30
C PHE A 445 -17.57 -14.21 -20.51
N ALA A 446 -17.42 -15.51 -20.26
CA ALA A 446 -18.53 -16.44 -20.33
C ALA A 446 -19.64 -16.07 -19.33
N TYR A 447 -19.28 -15.71 -18.10
CA TYR A 447 -20.23 -15.26 -17.09
C TYR A 447 -20.95 -13.96 -17.49
N LEU A 448 -20.22 -12.98 -18.04
CA LEU A 448 -20.81 -11.74 -18.56
C LEU A 448 -21.75 -11.98 -19.75
N ALA A 449 -21.45 -12.96 -20.62
CA ALA A 449 -22.34 -13.33 -21.71
C ALA A 449 -23.65 -13.94 -21.19
N VAL A 450 -23.58 -14.81 -20.17
CA VAL A 450 -24.77 -15.36 -19.49
C VAL A 450 -25.57 -14.23 -18.82
N PHE A 451 -24.88 -13.30 -18.15
CA PHE A 451 -25.51 -12.11 -17.56
C PHE A 451 -26.29 -11.33 -18.60
N ALA A 452 -25.68 -11.02 -19.75
CA ALA A 452 -26.32 -10.28 -20.83
C ALA A 452 -27.54 -11.03 -21.41
N ALA A 453 -27.42 -12.34 -21.63
CA ALA A 453 -28.52 -13.17 -22.13
C ALA A 453 -29.72 -13.16 -21.18
N LEU A 454 -29.49 -13.37 -19.87
CA LEU A 454 -30.54 -13.34 -18.85
C LEU A 454 -31.19 -11.97 -18.71
N PHE A 455 -30.40 -10.89 -18.86
CA PHE A 455 -30.91 -9.53 -18.83
C PHE A 455 -31.83 -9.23 -20.03
N VAL A 456 -31.47 -9.72 -21.23
CA VAL A 456 -32.30 -9.61 -22.44
C VAL A 456 -33.60 -10.40 -22.27
N LEU A 457 -33.52 -11.64 -21.75
CA LEU A 457 -34.71 -12.44 -21.46
C LEU A 457 -35.63 -11.77 -20.44
N ALA A 458 -35.06 -11.20 -19.36
CA ALA A 458 -35.82 -10.43 -18.38
C ALA A 458 -36.52 -9.21 -19.00
N TYR A 459 -35.84 -8.51 -19.91
CA TYR A 459 -36.40 -7.37 -20.63
C TYR A 459 -37.60 -7.76 -21.50
N PHE A 460 -37.51 -8.86 -22.25
CA PHE A 460 -38.63 -9.37 -23.04
C PHE A 460 -39.76 -9.92 -22.15
N ARG A 461 -39.42 -10.58 -21.04
CA ARG A 461 -40.40 -11.09 -20.08
C ARG A 461 -41.16 -9.96 -19.41
N GLU A 462 -40.50 -8.86 -19.05
CA GLU A 462 -41.16 -7.69 -18.47
C GLU A 462 -42.18 -7.07 -19.44
N ARG A 463 -41.91 -7.07 -20.74
CA ARG A 463 -42.87 -6.60 -21.76
C ARG A 463 -44.08 -7.52 -21.93
N THR A 464 -43.92 -8.82 -21.69
CA THR A 464 -44.98 -9.82 -21.91
C THR A 464 -45.75 -10.15 -20.64
N SER A 465 -45.13 -10.05 -19.47
CA SER A 465 -45.70 -10.37 -18.15
C SER A 465 -44.99 -9.55 -17.06
N PRO A 466 -45.35 -8.26 -16.86
CA PRO A 466 -44.63 -7.36 -15.96
C PRO A 466 -44.77 -7.75 -14.50
N LEU A 467 -43.66 -7.68 -13.74
CA LEU A 467 -43.64 -7.98 -12.30
C LEU A 467 -43.69 -6.69 -11.49
N THR A 468 -44.87 -6.09 -11.38
CA THR A 468 -45.04 -4.76 -10.75
C THR A 468 -44.78 -4.71 -9.25
N SER A 469 -44.85 -5.85 -8.56
CA SER A 469 -44.64 -5.94 -7.11
C SER A 469 -43.19 -5.73 -6.68
N LEU A 470 -42.22 -5.92 -7.58
CA LEU A 470 -40.80 -5.84 -7.27
C LEU A 470 -40.19 -4.55 -7.83
N ASN A 471 -40.04 -3.54 -6.99
CA ASN A 471 -39.43 -2.26 -7.35
C ASN A 471 -38.50 -1.74 -6.25
N ILE A 472 -37.31 -1.29 -6.65
CA ILE A 472 -36.33 -0.68 -5.74
C ILE A 472 -36.84 0.61 -5.09
N GLU A 473 -37.78 1.30 -5.73
CA GLU A 473 -38.39 2.54 -5.20
C GLU A 473 -39.29 2.29 -3.98
N TYR A 474 -39.71 1.04 -3.73
CA TYR A 474 -40.43 0.67 -2.50
C TYR A 474 -39.53 0.58 -1.27
N LEU A 475 -38.21 0.55 -1.44
CA LEU A 475 -37.27 0.54 -0.32
C LEU A 475 -37.14 1.94 0.32
N PRO A 476 -36.80 2.04 1.61
CA PRO A 476 -36.60 3.32 2.28
C PRO A 476 -35.58 4.21 1.56
N LYS A 477 -35.89 5.50 1.38
CA LYS A 477 -35.01 6.46 0.68
C LYS A 477 -33.59 6.55 1.26
N TRP A 478 -33.46 6.43 2.57
CA TRP A 478 -32.15 6.43 3.22
C TRP A 478 -31.32 5.20 2.82
N PHE A 479 -31.97 4.04 2.65
CA PHE A 479 -31.32 2.78 2.28
C PHE A 479 -30.89 2.81 0.81
N THR A 480 -31.77 3.24 -0.10
CA THR A 480 -31.43 3.35 -1.52
C THR A 480 -30.38 4.42 -1.78
N GLY A 481 -30.45 5.57 -1.11
CA GLY A 481 -29.39 6.59 -1.16
C GLY A 481 -28.04 6.08 -0.68
N PHE A 482 -28.03 5.29 0.41
CA PHE A 482 -26.81 4.66 0.91
C PHE A 482 -26.27 3.59 -0.05
N LEU A 483 -27.15 2.77 -0.64
CA LEU A 483 -26.80 1.79 -1.66
C LEU A 483 -26.11 2.46 -2.86
N TYR A 484 -26.68 3.55 -3.38
CA TYR A 484 -26.09 4.29 -4.51
C TYR A 484 -24.72 4.87 -4.15
N ALA A 485 -24.57 5.41 -2.94
CA ALA A 485 -23.30 5.91 -2.43
C ALA A 485 -22.23 4.82 -2.32
N GLN A 486 -22.59 3.61 -1.88
CA GLN A 486 -21.66 2.46 -1.83
C GLN A 486 -21.16 2.11 -3.23
N PHE A 487 -22.04 1.96 -4.22
CA PHE A 487 -21.65 1.67 -5.60
C PHE A 487 -20.81 2.80 -6.21
N ALA A 488 -21.14 4.06 -5.92
CA ALA A 488 -20.36 5.21 -6.36
C ALA A 488 -18.92 5.15 -5.83
N ILE A 489 -18.73 4.87 -4.53
CA ILE A 489 -17.40 4.70 -3.93
C ILE A 489 -16.66 3.50 -4.53
N GLN A 490 -17.34 2.39 -4.80
CA GLN A 490 -16.72 1.21 -5.39
C GLN A 490 -16.18 1.49 -6.79
N ILE A 491 -16.98 2.14 -7.65
CA ILE A 491 -16.62 2.46 -9.04
C ILE A 491 -15.54 3.55 -9.10
N GLY A 492 -15.74 4.66 -8.38
CA GLY A 492 -14.88 5.84 -8.53
C GLY A 492 -13.60 5.80 -7.70
N MET A 493 -13.52 5.00 -6.65
CA MET A 493 -12.36 4.96 -5.76
C MET A 493 -11.85 3.54 -5.51
N MET A 494 -12.69 2.66 -4.92
CA MET A 494 -12.20 1.44 -4.28
C MET A 494 -11.62 0.45 -5.29
N TYR A 495 -12.31 0.15 -6.38
CA TYR A 495 -11.88 -0.88 -7.34
C TYR A 495 -10.50 -0.58 -7.97
N PRO A 496 -10.28 0.56 -8.66
CA PRO A 496 -8.99 0.86 -9.27
C PRO A 496 -7.89 1.21 -8.25
N LEU A 497 -8.19 2.00 -7.21
CA LEU A 497 -7.15 2.50 -6.31
C LEU A 497 -6.73 1.48 -5.26
N SER A 498 -7.62 0.57 -4.84
CA SER A 498 -7.22 -0.52 -3.96
C SER A 498 -6.22 -1.45 -4.65
N ALA A 499 -6.34 -1.64 -5.96
CA ALA A 499 -5.39 -2.40 -6.75
C ALA A 499 -4.00 -1.76 -6.78
N VAL A 500 -3.95 -0.44 -6.92
CA VAL A 500 -2.70 0.34 -6.99
C VAL A 500 -2.01 0.42 -5.63
N TYR A 501 -2.74 0.75 -4.56
CA TYR A 501 -2.14 1.05 -3.26
C TYR A 501 -2.06 -0.15 -2.32
N PHE A 502 -3.03 -1.06 -2.38
CA PHE A 502 -3.14 -2.19 -1.44
C PHE A 502 -2.92 -3.55 -2.10
N GLN A 503 -3.03 -3.65 -3.44
CA GLN A 503 -2.91 -4.89 -4.22
C GLN A 503 -3.85 -6.00 -3.73
N ARG A 504 -4.90 -5.61 -3.02
CA ARG A 504 -5.90 -6.49 -2.42
C ARG A 504 -7.27 -5.87 -2.58
N PHE A 505 -8.31 -6.71 -2.55
CA PHE A 505 -9.68 -6.25 -2.62
C PHE A 505 -10.54 -6.88 -1.50
N PRO A 506 -11.00 -6.09 -0.51
CA PRO A 506 -11.84 -6.62 0.56
C PRO A 506 -13.29 -6.75 0.07
N ILE A 507 -13.64 -7.93 -0.45
CA ILE A 507 -14.99 -8.22 -0.98
C ILE A 507 -16.05 -8.04 0.10
N ALA A 508 -15.75 -8.49 1.33
CA ALA A 508 -16.61 -8.29 2.49
C ALA A 508 -16.99 -6.81 2.72
N GLY A 509 -16.15 -5.85 2.29
CA GLY A 509 -16.40 -4.43 2.49
C GLY A 509 -17.70 -3.93 1.86
N MET A 510 -18.15 -4.53 0.75
CA MET A 510 -19.44 -4.19 0.14
C MET A 510 -20.62 -4.48 1.07
N TYR A 511 -20.51 -5.52 1.89
CA TYR A 511 -21.57 -5.97 2.81
C TYR A 511 -21.36 -5.41 4.22
N ALA A 512 -20.15 -5.53 4.74
CA ALA A 512 -19.79 -5.08 6.08
C ALA A 512 -20.06 -3.58 6.26
N ASN A 513 -19.84 -2.75 5.23
CA ASN A 513 -20.08 -1.31 5.32
C ASN A 513 -21.56 -0.93 5.54
N PHE A 514 -22.54 -1.77 5.18
CA PHE A 514 -23.96 -1.52 5.49
C PHE A 514 -24.25 -1.52 6.99
N ILE A 515 -23.44 -2.23 7.76
CA ILE A 515 -23.57 -2.31 9.21
C ILE A 515 -22.51 -1.41 9.87
N ALA A 516 -21.27 -1.48 9.39
CA ALA A 516 -20.11 -0.79 9.97
C ALA A 516 -20.27 0.74 9.98
N ILE A 517 -20.71 1.34 8.87
CA ILE A 517 -20.77 2.81 8.73
C ILE A 517 -21.86 3.44 9.62
N PRO A 518 -23.10 2.93 9.66
CA PRO A 518 -24.08 3.43 10.63
C PRO A 518 -23.64 3.20 12.08
N LEU A 519 -23.08 2.01 12.37
CA LEU A 519 -22.69 1.64 13.72
C LEU A 519 -21.53 2.49 14.25
N ILE A 520 -20.52 2.78 13.41
CA ILE A 520 -19.39 3.63 13.81
C ILE A 520 -19.81 5.10 14.02
N ALA A 521 -20.87 5.56 13.33
CA ALA A 521 -21.45 6.88 13.57
C ALA A 521 -21.92 7.01 15.03
N PHE A 522 -22.67 6.03 15.50
CA PHE A 522 -23.12 5.97 16.90
C PHE A 522 -21.95 5.85 17.86
N ILE A 523 -21.00 4.94 17.56
CA ILE A 523 -19.87 4.68 18.46
C ILE A 523 -19.05 5.94 18.73
N VAL A 524 -18.74 6.70 17.68
CA VAL A 524 -17.95 7.94 17.82
C VAL A 524 -18.74 9.04 18.53
N GLN A 525 -20.01 9.25 18.16
CA GLN A 525 -20.82 10.32 18.77
C GLN A 525 -21.07 10.06 20.26
N TYR A 526 -21.51 8.85 20.63
CA TYR A 526 -21.78 8.52 22.03
C TYR A 526 -20.51 8.47 22.87
N GLY A 527 -19.38 8.01 22.31
CA GLY A 527 -18.09 8.05 23.01
C GLY A 527 -17.64 9.46 23.35
N LEU A 528 -17.79 10.41 22.42
CA LEU A 528 -17.49 11.82 22.67
C LEU A 528 -18.49 12.45 23.65
N LEU A 529 -19.78 12.14 23.51
CA LEU A 529 -20.82 12.64 24.43
C LEU A 529 -20.60 12.15 25.86
N ALA A 530 -20.20 10.89 26.07
CA ALA A 530 -19.89 10.36 27.40
C ALA A 530 -18.74 11.13 28.06
N GLY A 531 -17.65 11.39 27.31
CA GLY A 531 -16.51 12.16 27.80
C GLY A 531 -16.85 13.62 28.09
N LEU A 532 -17.61 14.27 27.19
CA LEU A 532 -18.05 15.66 27.37
C LEU A 532 -19.05 15.80 28.52
N ALA A 533 -19.95 14.83 28.71
CA ALA A 533 -20.88 14.81 29.84
C ALA A 533 -20.12 14.73 31.16
N ASN A 534 -19.17 13.79 31.28
CA ASN A 534 -18.35 13.67 32.48
C ASN A 534 -17.58 14.96 32.78
N LEU A 535 -16.99 15.59 31.75
CA LEU A 535 -16.27 16.86 31.90
C LEU A 535 -17.18 18.00 32.36
N PHE A 536 -18.36 18.13 31.76
CA PHE A 536 -19.34 19.16 32.09
C PHE A 536 -19.80 19.04 33.54
N PHE A 537 -20.24 17.85 33.97
CA PHE A 537 -20.70 17.61 35.34
C PHE A 537 -19.57 17.76 36.36
N SER A 538 -18.35 17.34 36.02
CA SER A 538 -17.19 17.56 36.89
C SER A 538 -16.87 19.04 37.08
N SER A 539 -17.06 19.86 36.03
CA SER A 539 -16.79 21.30 36.06
C SER A 539 -17.80 22.09 36.91
N ILE A 540 -19.02 21.59 37.06
CA ILE A 540 -20.05 22.16 37.96
C ILE A 540 -20.04 21.53 39.37
N GLY A 541 -19.01 20.76 39.72
CA GLY A 541 -18.85 20.18 41.06
C GLY A 541 -19.58 18.86 41.30
N LEU A 542 -20.06 18.17 40.26
CA LEU A 542 -20.80 16.90 40.34
C LEU A 542 -20.09 15.73 39.62
N PRO A 543 -18.83 15.39 39.96
CA PRO A 543 -18.06 14.38 39.22
C PRO A 543 -18.68 12.97 39.27
N GLY A 544 -19.34 12.59 40.38
CA GLY A 544 -20.01 11.28 40.49
C GLY A 544 -21.20 11.12 39.54
N ALA A 545 -21.99 12.19 39.36
CA ALA A 545 -23.10 12.20 38.41
C ALA A 545 -22.60 12.13 36.96
N GLY A 546 -21.53 12.88 36.65
CA GLY A 546 -20.89 12.84 35.34
C GLY A 546 -20.37 11.46 34.95
N LEU A 547 -19.67 10.79 35.87
CA LEU A 547 -19.14 9.45 35.63
C LEU A 547 -20.27 8.41 35.50
N SER A 548 -21.33 8.53 36.29
CA SER A 548 -22.50 7.64 36.22
C SER A 548 -23.24 7.78 34.89
N LEU A 549 -23.44 9.01 34.41
CA LEU A 549 -24.05 9.24 33.09
C LEU A 549 -23.16 8.72 31.97
N ALA A 550 -21.84 8.95 32.05
CA ALA A 550 -20.88 8.41 31.10
C ALA A 550 -20.89 6.88 31.08
N LEU A 551 -21.07 6.22 32.23
CA LEU A 551 -21.20 4.77 32.34
C LEU A 551 -22.44 4.27 31.57
N TRP A 552 -23.61 4.89 31.73
CA TRP A 552 -24.82 4.50 31.00
C TRP A 552 -24.67 4.67 29.48
N ILE A 553 -24.12 5.80 29.05
CA ILE A 553 -23.85 6.05 27.61
C ILE A 553 -22.86 5.02 27.07
N ASN A 554 -21.80 4.73 27.81
CA ASN A 554 -20.78 3.77 27.39
C ASN A 554 -21.22 2.31 27.53
N ALA A 555 -22.22 1.98 28.35
CA ALA A 555 -22.81 0.64 28.38
C ALA A 555 -23.57 0.35 27.07
N PHE A 556 -24.34 1.32 26.56
CA PHE A 556 -24.92 1.23 25.21
C PHE A 556 -23.82 1.17 24.14
N ASN A 557 -22.80 2.02 24.27
CA ASN A 557 -21.70 2.04 23.32
C ASN A 557 -20.89 0.74 23.33
N TRP A 558 -20.79 0.05 24.46
CA TRP A 558 -20.14 -1.25 24.59
C TRP A 558 -20.84 -2.30 23.74
N LEU A 559 -22.17 -2.33 23.75
CA LEU A 559 -22.95 -3.20 22.86
C LEU A 559 -22.66 -2.87 21.39
N CYS A 560 -22.63 -1.59 21.02
CA CYS A 560 -22.30 -1.17 19.66
C CYS A 560 -20.88 -1.59 19.24
N CYS A 561 -19.88 -1.36 20.10
CA CYS A 561 -18.52 -1.83 19.89
C CYS A 561 -18.48 -3.35 19.73
N ARG A 562 -19.14 -4.10 20.61
CA ARG A 562 -19.16 -5.57 20.56
C ARG A 562 -19.77 -6.09 19.27
N LEU A 563 -20.87 -5.50 18.81
CA LEU A 563 -21.49 -5.81 17.52
C LEU A 563 -20.56 -5.49 16.35
N PHE A 564 -19.86 -4.35 16.39
CA PHE A 564 -18.90 -3.96 15.35
C PHE A 564 -17.73 -4.94 15.25
N LEU A 565 -17.13 -5.29 16.39
CA LEU A 565 -16.03 -6.25 16.47
C LEU A 565 -16.47 -7.65 16.01
N GLY A 566 -17.63 -8.11 16.46
CA GLY A 566 -18.21 -9.39 16.08
C GLY A 566 -18.52 -9.47 14.58
N MET A 567 -19.10 -8.41 14.01
CA MET A 567 -19.35 -8.29 12.57
C MET A 567 -18.05 -8.39 11.77
N ALA A 568 -17.00 -7.66 12.15
CA ALA A 568 -15.72 -7.73 11.45
C ALA A 568 -15.14 -9.15 11.45
N ASN A 569 -15.16 -9.83 12.60
CA ASN A 569 -14.72 -11.23 12.69
C ASN A 569 -15.60 -12.17 11.84
N PHE A 570 -16.93 -11.99 11.83
CA PHE A 570 -17.86 -12.79 11.03
C PHE A 570 -17.59 -12.65 9.53
N PHE A 571 -17.53 -11.42 9.01
CA PHE A 571 -17.30 -11.19 7.58
C PHE A 571 -15.88 -11.55 7.14
N ALA A 572 -14.87 -11.42 8.02
CA ALA A 572 -13.50 -11.85 7.73
C ALA A 572 -13.37 -13.36 7.55
N GLY A 573 -14.15 -14.14 8.31
CA GLY A 573 -14.22 -15.60 8.15
C GLY A 573 -15.06 -16.03 6.96
N LEU A 574 -16.10 -15.26 6.60
CA LEU A 574 -17.05 -15.62 5.55
C LEU A 574 -16.53 -15.30 4.13
N PHE A 575 -15.82 -14.19 3.95
CA PHE A 575 -15.39 -13.73 2.64
C PHE A 575 -13.87 -13.85 2.44
N PRO A 576 -13.43 -14.21 1.22
CA PRO A 576 -12.02 -14.21 0.89
C PRO A 576 -11.48 -12.77 0.81
N TYR A 577 -10.18 -12.63 1.07
CA TYR A 577 -9.45 -11.36 0.93
C TYR A 577 -8.34 -11.48 -0.14
N PRO A 578 -8.72 -11.57 -1.44
CA PRO A 578 -7.82 -11.91 -2.53
C PRO A 578 -6.84 -10.78 -2.87
N TYR A 579 -5.70 -11.19 -3.43
CA TYR A 579 -4.80 -10.30 -4.15
C TYR A 579 -5.37 -9.97 -5.53
N ILE A 580 -5.14 -8.74 -5.98
CA ILE A 580 -5.57 -8.27 -7.30
C ILE A 580 -4.38 -7.70 -8.07
N SER A 581 -4.38 -7.95 -9.38
CA SER A 581 -3.33 -7.47 -10.27
C SER A 581 -3.27 -5.95 -10.30
N MET A 582 -2.06 -5.40 -10.24
CA MET A 582 -1.88 -3.95 -10.33
C MET A 582 -2.19 -3.46 -11.75
N PRO A 583 -3.13 -2.51 -11.93
CA PRO A 583 -3.43 -1.96 -13.25
C PRO A 583 -2.26 -1.10 -13.74
N THR A 584 -2.02 -1.12 -15.05
CA THR A 584 -1.03 -0.21 -15.66
C THR A 584 -1.61 1.22 -15.74
N SER A 585 -0.74 2.22 -15.88
CA SER A 585 -1.18 3.62 -16.05
C SER A 585 -2.16 3.79 -17.20
N THR A 586 -1.92 3.10 -18.33
CA THR A 586 -2.85 3.09 -19.48
C THR A 586 -4.21 2.50 -19.12
N GLN A 587 -4.24 1.39 -18.37
CA GLN A 587 -5.50 0.78 -17.91
C GLN A 587 -6.28 1.71 -16.98
N LEU A 588 -5.60 2.44 -16.10
CA LEU A 588 -6.24 3.45 -15.25
C LEU A 588 -6.81 4.61 -16.05
N ILE A 589 -6.06 5.12 -17.04
CA ILE A 589 -6.52 6.21 -17.93
C ILE A 589 -7.80 5.78 -18.66
N ILE A 590 -7.80 4.59 -19.27
CA ILE A 590 -8.97 4.04 -19.97
C ILE A 590 -10.14 3.92 -18.99
N TYR A 591 -9.91 3.33 -17.81
CA TYR A 591 -10.94 3.13 -16.80
C TYR A 591 -11.60 4.44 -16.36
N TYR A 592 -10.82 5.42 -15.90
CA TYR A 592 -11.41 6.68 -15.43
C TYR A 592 -11.96 7.53 -16.57
N SER A 593 -11.43 7.42 -17.80
CA SER A 593 -12.05 8.04 -18.97
C SER A 593 -13.45 7.47 -19.22
N ALA A 594 -13.63 6.16 -19.06
CA ALA A 594 -14.94 5.52 -19.12
C ALA A 594 -15.85 5.95 -17.96
N VAL A 595 -15.33 6.08 -16.73
CA VAL A 595 -16.11 6.59 -15.58
C VAL A 595 -16.54 8.04 -15.81
N ILE A 596 -15.65 8.90 -16.30
CA ILE A 596 -15.95 10.29 -16.65
C ILE A 596 -17.03 10.31 -17.74
N PHE A 597 -16.88 9.51 -18.79
CA PHE A 597 -17.90 9.37 -19.83
C PHE A 597 -19.25 8.93 -19.26
N PHE A 598 -19.27 7.96 -18.35
CA PHE A 598 -20.48 7.51 -17.65
C PHE A 598 -21.13 8.63 -16.82
N VAL A 599 -20.34 9.40 -16.06
CA VAL A 599 -20.82 10.54 -15.26
C VAL A 599 -21.44 11.61 -16.16
N PHE A 600 -20.79 11.92 -17.28
CA PHE A 600 -21.24 12.95 -18.21
C PHE A 600 -22.13 12.42 -19.32
N LEU A 601 -22.58 11.16 -19.27
CA LEU A 601 -23.29 10.51 -20.36
C LEU A 601 -24.56 11.28 -20.74
N LYS A 602 -25.39 11.66 -19.76
CA LYS A 602 -26.62 12.43 -20.02
C LYS A 602 -26.34 13.80 -20.67
N PRO A 603 -25.47 14.67 -20.09
CA PRO A 603 -25.05 15.92 -20.75
C PRO A 603 -24.47 15.72 -22.15
N LEU A 604 -23.60 14.71 -22.32
CA LEU A 604 -22.97 14.39 -23.60
C LEU A 604 -24.00 13.90 -24.62
N THR A 605 -24.94 13.03 -24.23
CA THR A 605 -26.02 12.56 -25.12
C THR A 605 -26.95 13.70 -25.50
N PHE A 606 -27.22 14.65 -24.61
CA PHE A 606 -28.01 15.83 -24.92
C PHE A 606 -27.30 16.74 -25.93
N GLN A 607 -26.00 17.01 -25.74
CA GLN A 607 -25.21 17.77 -26.71
C GLN A 607 -25.02 17.02 -28.03
N ALA A 608 -24.81 15.71 -27.99
CA ALA A 608 -24.71 14.86 -29.16
C ALA A 608 -26.04 14.81 -29.89
N GLN A 609 -27.19 14.75 -29.20
CA GLN A 609 -28.51 14.88 -29.81
C GLN A 609 -28.70 16.25 -30.46
N MET A 610 -28.27 17.34 -29.81
CA MET A 610 -28.30 18.67 -30.44
C MET A 610 -27.37 18.77 -31.66
N LEU A 611 -26.20 18.16 -31.60
CA LEU A 611 -25.26 18.09 -32.72
C LEU A 611 -25.83 17.21 -33.84
N ILE A 612 -26.39 16.05 -33.51
CA ILE A 612 -27.07 15.15 -34.44
C ILE A 612 -28.29 15.85 -35.03
N MET A 613 -29.04 16.67 -34.29
CA MET A 613 -30.14 17.46 -34.85
C MET A 613 -29.63 18.56 -35.79
N ARG A 614 -28.50 19.21 -35.48
CA ARG A 614 -27.83 20.16 -36.38
C ARG A 614 -27.19 19.49 -37.61
N LEU A 615 -26.76 18.24 -37.46
CA LEU A 615 -26.20 17.41 -38.53
C LEU A 615 -27.29 16.61 -39.26
N ARG A 616 -28.50 16.50 -38.71
CA ARG A 616 -29.63 15.77 -39.33
C ARG A 616 -30.04 16.45 -40.64
N ASP A 617 -29.90 17.77 -40.71
CA ASP A 617 -30.07 18.55 -41.94
C ASP A 617 -28.95 18.29 -42.97
N VAL A 618 -27.82 17.71 -42.56
CA VAL A 618 -26.66 17.35 -43.41
C VAL A 618 -26.66 15.86 -43.77
N PHE A 619 -27.28 14.99 -42.96
CA PHE A 619 -27.19 13.52 -43.04
C PHE A 619 -28.52 12.84 -43.43
N ASP A 620 -29.50 13.57 -43.97
CA ASP A 620 -30.77 13.00 -44.46
C ASP A 620 -30.66 12.35 -45.86
N GLU A 621 -29.44 12.22 -46.40
CA GLU A 621 -29.17 11.44 -47.59
C GLU A 621 -29.02 9.94 -47.29
N ARG A 622 -29.90 9.13 -47.90
CA ARG A 622 -29.92 7.66 -47.80
C ARG A 622 -28.60 6.99 -48.23
N GLU A 623 -27.84 7.60 -49.14
CA GLU A 623 -26.55 7.09 -49.60
C GLU A 623 -25.44 7.17 -48.54
N LEU A 624 -25.42 8.25 -47.75
CA LEU A 624 -24.36 8.51 -46.78
C LEU A 624 -24.44 7.52 -45.60
N LYS A 625 -25.66 7.22 -45.12
CA LYS A 625 -25.90 6.17 -44.11
C LYS A 625 -25.43 4.78 -44.56
N ARG A 626 -25.54 4.48 -45.86
CA ARG A 626 -25.13 3.19 -46.45
C ARG A 626 -23.61 3.02 -46.53
N ARG A 627 -22.84 4.12 -46.52
CA ARG A 627 -21.36 4.12 -46.56
C ARG A 627 -20.71 4.32 -45.18
N VAL A 628 -21.30 5.15 -44.32
CA VAL A 628 -20.72 5.53 -43.02
C VAL A 628 -20.87 4.42 -41.98
N ILE A 629 -22.00 3.71 -41.94
CA ILE A 629 -22.21 2.62 -40.95
C ILE A 629 -21.21 1.47 -41.17
N PRO A 630 -21.01 0.94 -42.39
CA PRO A 630 -19.97 -0.05 -42.64
C PRO A 630 -18.55 0.46 -42.35
N ALA A 631 -18.26 1.74 -42.63
CA ALA A 631 -16.95 2.33 -42.34
C ALA A 631 -16.67 2.43 -40.84
N VAL A 632 -17.67 2.82 -40.03
CA VAL A 632 -17.56 2.86 -38.56
C VAL A 632 -17.40 1.44 -37.99
N VAL A 633 -18.14 0.46 -38.51
CA VAL A 633 -17.99 -0.95 -38.13
C VAL A 633 -16.60 -1.47 -38.53
N ALA A 634 -16.11 -1.15 -39.73
CA ALA A 634 -14.78 -1.54 -40.19
C ALA A 634 -13.68 -0.91 -39.34
N VAL A 635 -13.79 0.38 -38.99
CA VAL A 635 -12.85 1.06 -38.07
C VAL A 635 -12.89 0.42 -36.68
N ALA A 636 -14.08 0.08 -36.17
CA ALA A 636 -14.21 -0.61 -34.88
C ALA A 636 -13.59 -2.02 -34.92
N VAL A 637 -13.76 -2.77 -36.01
CA VAL A 637 -13.15 -4.10 -36.21
C VAL A 637 -11.63 -3.98 -36.35
N ILE A 638 -11.11 -3.00 -37.12
CA ILE A 638 -9.67 -2.74 -37.29
C ILE A 638 -9.03 -2.32 -35.96
N LEU A 639 -9.68 -1.44 -35.19
CA LEU A 639 -9.20 -1.04 -33.87
C LEU A 639 -9.20 -2.23 -32.90
N THR A 640 -10.25 -3.06 -32.91
CA THR A 640 -10.33 -4.27 -32.08
C THR A 640 -9.26 -5.28 -32.48
N ALA A 641 -9.05 -5.51 -33.78
CA ALA A 641 -8.01 -6.38 -34.31
C ALA A 641 -6.60 -5.86 -34.00
N GLY A 642 -6.38 -4.55 -34.08
CA GLY A 642 -5.12 -3.91 -33.69
C GLY A 642 -4.80 -4.06 -32.20
N ILE A 643 -5.82 -3.93 -31.33
CA ILE A 643 -5.68 -4.15 -29.88
C ILE A 643 -5.38 -5.63 -29.57
N VAL A 644 -6.01 -6.57 -30.29
CA VAL A 644 -5.74 -8.01 -30.15
C VAL A 644 -4.32 -8.36 -30.64
N ALA A 645 -3.89 -7.78 -31.77
CA ALA A 645 -2.56 -7.99 -32.33
C ALA A 645 -1.44 -7.42 -31.43
N LEU A 646 -1.63 -6.24 -30.85
CA LEU A 646 -0.66 -5.62 -29.93
C LEU A 646 -0.50 -6.40 -28.60
N ASN A 647 -1.54 -7.12 -28.17
CA ASN A 647 -1.49 -7.96 -26.96
C ASN A 647 -0.92 -9.37 -27.21
N ALA A 648 -0.64 -9.74 -28.46
CA ALA A 648 -0.13 -11.07 -28.83
C ALA A 648 1.40 -11.20 -28.78
N SER A 649 2.13 -10.13 -28.40
CA SER A 649 3.58 -10.19 -28.24
C SER A 649 3.95 -11.12 -27.07
N LYS A 650 4.50 -12.29 -27.41
CA LYS A 650 5.09 -13.21 -26.42
C LYS A 650 6.38 -12.58 -25.87
N LYS A 651 6.60 -12.78 -24.57
CA LYS A 651 7.85 -12.38 -23.92
C LYS A 651 8.93 -13.43 -24.22
N ASP A 652 9.70 -13.27 -25.28
CA ASP A 652 10.74 -14.25 -25.68
C ASP A 652 12.04 -14.17 -24.84
N TYR A 653 11.96 -13.81 -23.55
CA TYR A 653 13.12 -13.66 -22.67
C TYR A 653 12.94 -14.45 -21.36
N LEU A 654 14.04 -15.02 -20.88
CA LEU A 654 14.16 -15.56 -19.53
C LEU A 654 14.33 -14.40 -18.57
N ARG A 655 13.56 -14.37 -17.48
CA ARG A 655 13.76 -13.45 -16.36
C ARG A 655 13.96 -14.23 -15.07
N VAL A 656 15.04 -13.93 -14.35
CA VAL A 656 15.34 -14.46 -13.02
C VAL A 656 15.46 -13.29 -12.04
N THR A 657 14.58 -13.20 -11.06
CA THR A 657 14.57 -12.12 -10.06
C THR A 657 14.93 -12.67 -8.68
N PHE A 658 16.05 -12.21 -8.13
CA PHE A 658 16.52 -12.48 -6.77
C PHE A 658 15.93 -11.42 -5.84
N PHE A 659 15.02 -11.81 -4.95
CA PHE A 659 14.35 -10.87 -4.04
C PHE A 659 15.24 -10.40 -2.88
N ASP A 660 15.00 -9.19 -2.38
CA ASP A 660 15.45 -8.84 -1.04
C ASP A 660 14.42 -9.33 -0.01
N VAL A 661 14.70 -10.49 0.58
CA VAL A 661 13.90 -11.09 1.67
C VAL A 661 14.56 -10.88 3.04
N SER A 662 15.39 -9.83 3.16
CA SER A 662 16.29 -9.63 4.31
C SER A 662 17.29 -10.77 4.45
N PHE A 663 16.99 -11.81 5.24
CA PHE A 663 17.88 -12.95 5.43
C PHE A 663 17.16 -14.23 5.01
N GLY A 664 17.81 -15.03 4.16
CA GLY A 664 17.19 -16.17 3.47
C GLY A 664 17.28 -16.05 1.95
N ASN A 665 16.54 -16.91 1.25
CA ASN A 665 16.57 -16.95 -0.22
C ASN A 665 15.17 -16.95 -0.80
N SER A 666 15.02 -16.29 -1.94
CA SER A 666 13.83 -16.40 -2.77
C SER A 666 14.13 -15.88 -4.17
N VAL A 667 13.90 -16.73 -5.16
CA VAL A 667 14.19 -16.43 -6.57
C VAL A 667 12.96 -16.76 -7.41
N LEU A 668 12.51 -15.78 -8.19
CA LEU A 668 11.43 -15.94 -9.15
C LEU A 668 12.01 -16.15 -10.56
N VAL A 669 11.59 -17.21 -11.23
CA VAL A 669 11.98 -17.53 -12.61
C VAL A 669 10.73 -17.48 -13.49
N GLU A 670 10.72 -16.56 -14.45
CA GLU A 670 9.73 -16.46 -15.54
C GLU A 670 10.40 -17.01 -16.81
N THR A 671 9.92 -18.16 -17.29
CA THR A 671 10.45 -18.78 -18.52
C THR A 671 10.06 -17.95 -19.75
N PRO A 672 10.78 -18.10 -20.88
CA PRO A 672 10.44 -17.40 -22.13
C PRO A 672 9.06 -17.76 -22.70
N ASP A 673 8.44 -18.86 -22.27
CA ASP A 673 7.06 -19.22 -22.65
C ASP A 673 6.02 -18.92 -21.56
N GLY A 674 6.40 -18.15 -20.54
CA GLY A 674 5.50 -17.60 -19.52
C GLY A 674 5.17 -18.56 -18.37
N LYS A 675 5.94 -19.64 -18.18
CA LYS A 675 5.83 -20.51 -17.00
C LYS A 675 6.56 -19.89 -15.82
N ILE A 676 6.06 -20.15 -14.62
CA ILE A 676 6.56 -19.56 -13.38
C ILE A 676 7.12 -20.66 -12.48
N LEU A 677 8.40 -20.53 -12.13
CA LEU A 677 9.07 -21.30 -11.09
C LEU A 677 9.48 -20.34 -9.97
N ILE A 678 9.24 -20.74 -8.72
CA ILE A 678 9.78 -20.04 -7.55
C ILE A 678 10.72 -20.99 -6.80
N PHE A 679 11.93 -20.52 -6.56
CA PHE A 679 12.96 -21.23 -5.83
C PHE A 679 13.13 -20.55 -4.48
N ASP A 680 12.69 -21.22 -3.41
CA ASP A 680 12.53 -20.65 -2.07
C ASP A 680 11.61 -19.42 -1.96
N THR A 681 11.15 -19.15 -0.76
CA THR A 681 10.12 -18.15 -0.42
C THR A 681 10.51 -17.23 0.73
N GLY A 682 11.77 -17.26 1.16
CA GLY A 682 12.28 -16.43 2.23
C GLY A 682 11.74 -16.80 3.61
N GLN A 683 12.00 -15.92 4.57
CA GLN A 683 11.59 -16.09 5.96
C GLN A 683 10.08 -15.94 6.17
N GLY A 684 9.53 -16.85 6.99
CA GLY A 684 8.18 -16.81 7.53
C GLY A 684 8.11 -16.74 9.06
N GLY A 685 6.91 -16.49 9.59
CA GLY A 685 6.61 -16.45 11.03
C GLY A 685 6.58 -15.04 11.62
N GLY A 686 5.66 -14.80 12.57
CA GLY A 686 5.46 -13.50 13.22
C GLY A 686 4.59 -12.50 12.42
N GLN A 687 4.68 -11.20 12.72
CA GLN A 687 3.90 -10.16 12.02
C GLN A 687 4.44 -9.81 10.62
N TRP A 688 5.66 -10.23 10.28
CA TRP A 688 6.26 -10.01 8.96
C TRP A 688 6.59 -11.35 8.32
N ASN A 689 6.21 -11.53 7.06
CA ASN A 689 6.47 -12.74 6.28
C ASN A 689 6.77 -12.36 4.82
N SER A 690 7.88 -12.88 4.29
CA SER A 690 8.34 -12.66 2.90
C SER A 690 7.28 -12.98 1.85
N GLY A 691 6.49 -14.05 2.05
CA GLY A 691 5.37 -14.41 1.19
C GLY A 691 4.33 -13.29 1.08
N SER A 692 3.98 -12.65 2.19
CA SER A 692 2.95 -11.60 2.23
C SER A 692 3.46 -10.20 1.89
N SER A 693 4.73 -9.91 2.22
CA SER A 693 5.32 -8.57 2.15
C SER A 693 6.18 -8.33 0.92
N VAL A 694 6.70 -9.39 0.27
CA VAL A 694 7.62 -9.29 -0.87
C VAL A 694 7.08 -10.02 -2.10
N ILE A 695 6.81 -11.32 -1.96
CA ILE A 695 6.50 -12.19 -3.09
C ILE A 695 5.10 -11.90 -3.63
N ALA A 696 4.08 -11.90 -2.77
CA ALA A 696 2.70 -11.65 -3.18
C ALA A 696 2.47 -10.26 -3.84
N PRO A 697 3.03 -9.15 -3.31
CA PRO A 697 3.03 -7.86 -4.01
C PRO A 697 3.66 -7.93 -5.41
N THR A 698 4.78 -8.65 -5.54
CA THR A 698 5.45 -8.80 -6.84
C THR A 698 4.61 -9.62 -7.81
N PHE A 699 3.97 -10.69 -7.35
CA PHE A 699 3.06 -11.50 -8.16
C PHE A 699 1.89 -10.66 -8.67
N ALA A 700 1.31 -9.80 -7.83
CA ALA A 700 0.27 -8.85 -8.23
C ALA A 700 0.78 -7.83 -9.27
N LYS A 701 2.01 -7.32 -9.12
CA LYS A 701 2.62 -6.39 -10.09
C LYS A 701 2.92 -7.04 -11.44
N TYR A 702 3.48 -8.25 -11.42
CA TYR A 702 3.82 -9.02 -12.63
C TYR A 702 2.62 -9.80 -13.21
N LYS A 703 1.44 -9.67 -12.60
CA LYS A 703 0.19 -10.34 -13.03
C LYS A 703 0.34 -11.86 -13.08
N ILE A 704 1.07 -12.42 -12.13
CA ILE A 704 1.28 -13.87 -11.97
C ILE A 704 0.01 -14.45 -11.34
N GLY A 705 -0.73 -15.25 -12.11
CA GLY A 705 -1.95 -15.92 -11.66
C GLY A 705 -1.75 -17.36 -11.17
N ARG A 706 -0.60 -17.97 -11.45
CA ARG A 706 -0.29 -19.38 -11.14
C ARG A 706 1.21 -19.57 -10.98
N VAL A 707 1.61 -20.50 -10.11
CA VAL A 707 2.99 -21.00 -10.00
C VAL A 707 3.02 -22.43 -10.53
N ASN A 708 3.86 -22.71 -11.53
CA ASN A 708 3.96 -24.06 -12.08
C ASN A 708 4.80 -24.95 -11.15
N TRP A 709 5.93 -24.43 -10.66
CA TRP A 709 6.83 -25.19 -9.79
C TRP A 709 7.28 -24.35 -8.60
N MET A 710 7.14 -24.90 -7.39
CA MET A 710 7.85 -24.42 -6.21
C MET A 710 9.00 -25.39 -5.91
N VAL A 711 10.22 -24.89 -5.86
CA VAL A 711 11.42 -25.69 -5.56
C VAL A 711 12.02 -25.16 -4.28
N PHE A 712 12.35 -26.05 -3.35
CA PHE A 712 12.94 -25.67 -2.07
C PHE A 712 14.36 -26.20 -1.94
N SER A 713 15.29 -25.32 -1.54
CA SER A 713 16.68 -25.68 -1.29
C SER A 713 16.88 -26.39 0.04
N SER A 714 16.14 -25.98 1.08
CA SER A 714 16.21 -26.54 2.43
C SER A 714 14.85 -26.43 3.14
N LEU A 715 14.68 -27.12 4.26
CA LEU A 715 13.49 -26.97 5.13
C LEU A 715 13.61 -25.80 6.13
N LYS A 716 14.67 -25.00 6.06
CA LYS A 716 14.88 -23.89 7.00
C LYS A 716 13.81 -22.81 6.83
N SER A 717 13.48 -22.13 7.93
CA SER A 717 12.41 -21.12 7.97
C SER A 717 12.64 -19.96 7.00
N ASN A 718 13.91 -19.64 6.73
CA ASN A 718 14.38 -18.60 5.83
C ASN A 718 14.36 -19.00 4.34
N ASN A 719 13.94 -20.23 4.03
CA ASN A 719 13.72 -20.73 2.68
C ASN A 719 12.23 -21.05 2.44
N ILE A 720 11.54 -21.74 3.36
CA ILE A 720 10.15 -22.20 3.12
C ILE A 720 9.08 -21.36 3.81
N GLY A 721 9.44 -20.42 4.69
CA GLY A 721 8.48 -19.76 5.57
C GLY A 721 7.47 -18.84 4.87
N GLY A 722 7.77 -18.39 3.65
CA GLY A 722 6.80 -17.66 2.82
C GLY A 722 5.69 -18.53 2.24
N THR A 723 5.90 -19.83 2.16
CA THR A 723 5.04 -20.77 1.43
C THR A 723 3.61 -20.86 1.96
N PRO A 724 3.34 -21.04 3.27
CA PRO A 724 1.97 -21.21 3.77
C PRO A 724 1.05 -20.05 3.37
N HIS A 725 1.59 -18.83 3.34
CA HIS A 725 0.83 -17.67 2.87
C HIS A 725 0.52 -17.74 1.38
N LEU A 726 1.50 -18.10 0.54
CA LEU A 726 1.33 -18.15 -0.92
C LEU A 726 0.33 -19.24 -1.35
N LEU A 727 0.36 -20.42 -0.73
CA LEU A 727 -0.55 -21.54 -1.04
C LEU A 727 -2.02 -21.21 -0.77
N ASN A 728 -2.30 -20.22 0.07
CA ASN A 728 -3.67 -19.76 0.32
C ASN A 728 -4.26 -18.94 -0.83
N TYR A 729 -3.42 -18.33 -1.67
CA TYR A 729 -3.85 -17.37 -2.68
C TYR A 729 -3.48 -17.75 -4.12
N TRP A 730 -2.38 -18.46 -4.33
CA TRP A 730 -1.92 -18.87 -5.67
C TRP A 730 -2.04 -20.38 -5.87
N PRO A 731 -2.64 -20.82 -7.01
CA PRO A 731 -2.58 -22.22 -7.39
C PRO A 731 -1.15 -22.61 -7.74
N VAL A 732 -0.74 -23.78 -7.23
CA VAL A 732 0.58 -24.37 -7.46
C VAL A 732 0.40 -25.74 -8.10
N ASP A 733 1.04 -25.98 -9.25
CA ASP A 733 0.88 -27.25 -9.97
C ASP A 733 1.69 -28.38 -9.32
N LYS A 734 2.94 -28.11 -8.92
CA LYS A 734 3.84 -29.09 -8.30
C LYS A 734 4.83 -28.43 -7.33
N ILE A 735 5.12 -29.13 -6.23
CA ILE A 735 6.15 -28.74 -5.26
C ILE A 735 7.30 -29.77 -5.29
N ILE A 736 8.53 -29.30 -5.29
CA ILE A 736 9.75 -30.11 -5.25
C ILE A 736 10.46 -29.81 -3.93
N LEU A 737 10.56 -30.83 -3.10
CA LEU A 737 11.06 -30.75 -1.72
C LEU A 737 12.47 -31.31 -1.63
N PRO A 738 13.30 -30.78 -0.72
CA PRO A 738 14.65 -31.29 -0.47
C PRO A 738 14.66 -32.71 0.14
N TYR A 739 13.53 -33.21 0.66
CA TYR A 739 13.41 -34.51 1.32
C TYR A 739 12.11 -35.22 0.95
N ASP A 740 12.14 -36.55 0.95
CA ASP A 740 10.97 -37.41 0.72
C ASP A 740 9.86 -37.20 1.76
N PRO A 741 8.66 -36.73 1.34
CA PRO A 741 7.50 -36.58 2.21
C PRO A 741 7.00 -37.91 2.78
N ALA A 742 7.28 -39.04 2.12
CA ALA A 742 6.87 -40.35 2.61
C ALA A 742 7.65 -40.78 3.87
N ARG A 743 8.86 -40.25 4.07
CA ARG A 743 9.68 -40.46 5.28
C ARG A 743 9.22 -39.62 6.46
N ILE A 744 8.51 -38.52 6.17
CA ILE A 744 8.07 -37.54 7.16
C ILE A 744 6.55 -37.37 7.01
N PRO A 745 5.74 -38.31 7.52
CA PRO A 745 4.29 -38.25 7.35
C PRO A 745 3.69 -37.08 8.14
N TYR A 746 2.58 -36.54 7.64
CA TYR A 746 1.80 -35.55 8.38
C TYR A 746 1.31 -36.13 9.71
N GLY A 747 1.62 -35.43 10.80
CA GLY A 747 1.35 -35.90 12.16
C GLY A 747 2.55 -36.53 12.86
N ALA A 748 3.72 -36.64 12.20
CA ALA A 748 4.96 -37.05 12.85
C ALA A 748 5.25 -36.18 14.08
N SER A 749 5.56 -36.84 15.19
CA SER A 749 6.05 -36.18 16.39
C SER A 749 7.40 -35.51 16.12
N TYR A 750 7.76 -34.57 16.99
CA TYR A 750 9.06 -33.90 16.93
C TYR A 750 10.25 -34.88 16.88
N HIS A 751 10.18 -35.97 17.67
CA HIS A 751 11.27 -36.96 17.73
C HIS A 751 11.33 -37.82 16.47
N GLU A 752 10.18 -38.25 15.94
CA GLU A 752 10.12 -39.00 14.68
C GLU A 752 10.63 -38.17 13.51
N PHE A 753 10.29 -36.88 13.47
CA PHE A 753 10.82 -35.95 12.49
C PHE A 753 12.35 -35.90 12.53
N ILE A 754 12.94 -35.60 13.70
CA ILE A 754 14.40 -35.49 13.83
C ILE A 754 15.10 -36.82 13.51
N ALA A 755 14.53 -37.95 13.94
CA ALA A 755 15.08 -39.27 13.62
C ALA A 755 15.04 -39.57 12.11
N SER A 756 13.95 -39.19 11.42
CA SER A 756 13.78 -39.42 9.98
C SER A 756 14.77 -38.65 9.10
N LEU A 757 15.33 -37.55 9.63
CA LEU A 757 16.33 -36.75 8.92
C LEU A 757 17.69 -37.46 8.82
N GLY A 758 18.01 -38.40 9.70
CA GLY A 758 19.28 -39.15 9.62
C GLY A 758 20.54 -38.34 9.96
N ASP A 759 20.40 -37.08 10.42
CA ASP A 759 21.51 -36.20 10.74
C ASP A 759 21.98 -36.36 12.19
N TRP A 760 23.20 -36.89 12.36
CA TRP A 760 23.77 -37.15 13.69
C TRP A 760 23.97 -35.88 14.53
N LYS A 761 24.17 -34.70 13.92
CA LYS A 761 24.32 -33.43 14.65
C LYS A 761 22.99 -32.98 15.22
N LEU A 762 21.91 -33.09 14.42
CA LEU A 762 20.56 -32.76 14.87
C LEU A 762 20.06 -33.76 15.93
N MET A 763 20.46 -35.03 15.85
CA MET A 763 20.18 -36.04 16.88
C MET A 763 20.99 -35.84 18.17
N GLY A 764 22.18 -35.25 18.08
CA GLY A 764 23.04 -34.94 19.23
C GLY A 764 22.55 -33.75 20.06
N ASP A 765 21.90 -32.76 19.43
CA ASP A 765 21.18 -31.67 20.10
C ASP A 765 19.73 -31.53 19.58
N PRO A 766 18.84 -32.46 19.98
CA PRO A 766 17.47 -32.45 19.51
C PRO A 766 16.66 -31.30 20.14
N ARG A 767 17.14 -30.59 21.18
CA ARG A 767 16.43 -29.42 21.73
C ARG A 767 17.00 -28.09 21.25
N GLY A 768 17.96 -28.14 20.33
CA GLY A 768 18.54 -26.98 19.69
C GLY A 768 17.50 -26.11 18.97
N SER A 769 17.81 -24.83 18.86
CA SER A 769 16.96 -23.86 18.16
C SER A 769 16.78 -24.19 16.68
N GLU A 770 17.80 -24.79 16.05
CA GLU A 770 17.77 -25.23 14.64
C GLU A 770 16.79 -26.38 14.43
N SER A 771 16.91 -27.46 15.22
CA SER A 771 16.03 -28.63 15.20
C SER A 771 14.55 -28.23 15.40
N THR A 772 14.30 -27.34 16.37
CA THR A 772 12.96 -26.80 16.65
C THR A 772 12.42 -26.00 15.47
N SER A 773 13.24 -25.12 14.89
CA SER A 773 12.85 -24.28 13.76
C SER A 773 12.56 -25.09 12.50
N LEU A 774 13.35 -26.13 12.22
CA LEU A 774 13.15 -27.04 11.09
C LEU A 774 11.81 -27.77 11.21
N TYR A 775 11.51 -28.35 12.38
CA TYR A 775 10.24 -29.04 12.60
C TYR A 775 9.03 -28.12 12.42
N LEU A 776 9.04 -26.94 13.05
CA LEU A 776 7.93 -25.99 12.95
C LEU A 776 7.69 -25.53 11.50
N SER A 777 8.77 -25.27 10.76
CA SER A 777 8.70 -24.82 9.37
C SER A 777 8.17 -25.94 8.46
N TRP A 778 8.66 -27.17 8.63
CA TRP A 778 8.19 -28.34 7.92
C TRP A 778 6.70 -28.64 8.23
N TYR A 779 6.31 -28.58 9.50
CA TYR A 779 4.94 -28.86 9.93
C TYR A 779 3.94 -27.89 9.29
N GLU A 780 4.22 -26.58 9.31
CA GLU A 780 3.35 -25.59 8.69
C GLU A 780 3.30 -25.72 7.15
N LEU A 781 4.42 -26.10 6.53
CA LEU A 781 4.48 -26.39 5.09
C LEU A 781 3.60 -27.59 4.73
N ILE A 782 3.84 -28.77 5.31
CA ILE A 782 3.13 -30.01 4.97
C ILE A 782 1.65 -29.92 5.33
N LYS A 783 1.29 -29.28 6.44
CA LYS A 783 -0.10 -28.96 6.78
C LYS A 783 -0.80 -28.20 5.64
N SER A 784 -0.13 -27.19 5.08
CA SER A 784 -0.68 -26.37 4.00
C SER A 784 -0.75 -27.13 2.66
N VAL A 785 0.29 -27.91 2.34
CA VAL A 785 0.37 -28.74 1.12
C VAL A 785 -0.73 -29.81 1.12
N ASN A 786 -0.92 -30.52 2.23
CA ASN A 786 -1.93 -31.57 2.36
C ASN A 786 -3.35 -31.00 2.37
N ALA A 787 -3.59 -29.88 3.05
CA ALA A 787 -4.89 -29.21 3.03
C ALA A 787 -5.34 -28.82 1.61
N LYS A 788 -4.38 -28.51 0.72
CA LYS A 788 -4.64 -28.14 -0.68
C LYS A 788 -4.50 -29.29 -1.67
N LYS A 789 -4.09 -30.49 -1.22
CA LYS A 789 -3.83 -31.69 -2.06
C LYS A 789 -2.87 -31.40 -3.22
N ILE A 790 -1.82 -30.64 -2.99
CA ILE A 790 -0.86 -30.25 -4.03
C ILE A 790 0.11 -31.42 -4.30
N PRO A 791 0.33 -31.82 -5.58
CA PRO A 791 1.35 -32.79 -5.93
C PRO A 791 2.73 -32.35 -5.47
N HIS A 792 3.44 -33.21 -4.75
CA HIS A 792 4.76 -32.90 -4.23
C HIS A 792 5.69 -34.13 -4.31
N VAL A 793 6.97 -33.90 -4.59
CA VAL A 793 7.99 -34.94 -4.77
C VAL A 793 9.33 -34.51 -4.16
N GLU A 794 10.19 -35.47 -3.85
CA GLU A 794 11.59 -35.24 -3.51
C GLU A 794 12.39 -34.78 -4.74
N ALA A 795 13.36 -33.88 -4.54
CA ALA A 795 14.34 -33.48 -5.53
C ALA A 795 15.45 -34.54 -5.64
N LYS A 796 15.77 -34.99 -6.85
CA LYS A 796 16.92 -35.88 -7.09
C LYS A 796 17.91 -35.25 -8.05
N ALA A 797 19.20 -35.51 -7.83
CA ALA A 797 20.24 -35.05 -8.75
C ALA A 797 19.99 -35.63 -10.16
N GLY A 798 20.00 -34.76 -11.16
CA GLY A 798 19.64 -35.07 -12.55
C GLY A 798 18.17 -34.88 -12.91
N ASP A 799 17.28 -34.57 -11.95
CA ASP A 799 15.87 -34.32 -12.25
C ASP A 799 15.71 -33.10 -13.16
N ILE A 800 14.98 -33.28 -14.26
CA ILE A 800 14.60 -32.20 -15.17
C ILE A 800 13.22 -31.69 -14.75
N ILE A 801 13.17 -30.46 -14.26
CA ILE A 801 11.91 -29.81 -13.85
C ILE A 801 11.12 -29.38 -15.07
N TYR A 802 11.82 -28.76 -16.04
CA TYR A 802 11.24 -28.30 -17.29
C TYR A 802 12.30 -28.20 -18.38
N GLU A 803 11.99 -28.74 -19.56
CA GLU A 803 12.83 -28.62 -20.75
C GLU A 803 11.96 -28.39 -21.98
N LYS A 804 12.35 -27.41 -22.81
CA LYS A 804 11.65 -27.09 -24.05
C LYS A 804 12.51 -26.27 -24.98
N LYS A 805 12.32 -26.45 -26.29
CA LYS A 805 12.86 -25.55 -27.30
C LYS A 805 11.93 -24.35 -27.50
N ILE A 806 12.40 -23.14 -27.21
CA ILE A 806 11.64 -21.88 -27.27
C ILE A 806 12.40 -20.91 -28.17
N GLY A 807 11.74 -20.37 -29.21
CA GLY A 807 12.40 -19.46 -30.15
C GLY A 807 13.64 -20.04 -30.85
N GLY A 808 13.70 -21.37 -31.02
CA GLY A 808 14.85 -22.07 -31.58
C GLY A 808 15.98 -22.39 -30.58
N LYS A 809 15.90 -21.90 -29.33
CA LYS A 809 16.90 -22.09 -28.27
C LYS A 809 16.40 -23.10 -27.24
N ASN A 810 17.32 -23.88 -26.66
CA ASN A 810 16.96 -24.85 -25.62
C ASN A 810 16.85 -24.13 -24.28
N PHE A 811 15.71 -24.29 -23.61
CA PHE A 811 15.51 -23.95 -22.21
C PHE A 811 15.52 -25.23 -21.38
N ARG A 812 16.27 -25.26 -20.28
CA ARG A 812 16.34 -26.39 -19.35
C ARG A 812 16.48 -25.90 -17.92
N ALA A 813 15.67 -26.43 -17.01
CA ALA A 813 15.80 -26.26 -15.57
C ALA A 813 16.04 -27.64 -14.93
N GLU A 814 17.25 -27.85 -14.40
CA GLU A 814 17.75 -29.13 -13.92
C GLU A 814 18.21 -29.03 -12.46
N VAL A 815 17.86 -30.02 -11.65
CA VAL A 815 18.41 -30.22 -10.31
C VAL A 815 19.80 -30.84 -10.46
N VAL A 816 20.84 -30.04 -10.26
CA VAL A 816 22.24 -30.48 -10.42
C VAL A 816 22.70 -31.30 -9.23
N ALA A 817 22.24 -30.92 -8.04
CA ALA A 817 22.46 -31.66 -6.80
C ALA A 817 21.22 -31.56 -5.91
N ALA A 818 21.04 -32.57 -5.06
CA ALA A 818 20.01 -32.62 -4.04
C ALA A 818 20.68 -32.94 -2.69
N PRO A 819 20.03 -32.62 -1.55
CA PRO A 819 20.61 -32.90 -0.24
C PRO A 819 20.93 -34.39 -0.05
N ALA A 820 22.17 -34.72 0.29
CA ALA A 820 22.56 -36.08 0.68
C ALA A 820 22.10 -36.38 2.12
N SER A 821 21.80 -37.64 2.43
CA SER A 821 21.28 -38.07 3.74
C SER A 821 22.25 -37.89 4.93
N SER A 822 23.49 -37.45 4.68
CA SER A 822 24.58 -37.36 5.67
C SER A 822 24.70 -35.99 6.37
N SER A 823 24.13 -34.91 5.83
CA SER A 823 24.18 -33.55 6.41
C SER A 823 22.94 -32.74 6.02
N VAL A 824 21.89 -32.81 6.84
CA VAL A 824 20.60 -32.15 6.57
C VAL A 824 20.67 -30.65 6.78
N ALA A 825 21.54 -30.21 7.70
CA ALA A 825 21.76 -28.80 7.99
C ALA A 825 22.59 -28.06 6.92
N GLY A 826 23.39 -28.79 6.12
CA GLY A 826 24.40 -28.24 5.21
C GLY A 826 24.24 -28.56 3.73
N ALA A 827 23.44 -29.56 3.36
CA ALA A 827 23.19 -29.93 1.97
C ALA A 827 21.88 -29.28 1.44
N ALA A 828 21.91 -28.84 0.18
CA ALA A 828 20.85 -28.04 -0.42
C ALA A 828 20.50 -28.55 -1.82
N THR A 829 19.23 -28.42 -2.22
CA THR A 829 18.85 -28.57 -3.63
C THR A 829 19.54 -27.47 -4.44
N VAL A 830 20.31 -27.83 -5.47
CA VAL A 830 20.99 -26.90 -6.37
C VAL A 830 20.33 -26.98 -7.74
N LEU A 831 19.90 -25.82 -8.24
CA LEU A 831 19.19 -25.72 -9.53
C LEU A 831 20.06 -24.98 -10.55
N LYS A 832 20.22 -25.56 -11.75
CA LYS A 832 20.79 -24.86 -12.91
C LYS A 832 19.70 -24.58 -13.93
N ILE A 833 19.66 -23.34 -14.39
CA ILE A 833 18.74 -22.87 -15.43
C ILE A 833 19.58 -22.47 -16.63
N THR A 834 19.32 -23.07 -17.78
CA THR A 834 20.01 -22.79 -19.03
C THR A 834 19.01 -22.33 -20.09
N TYR A 835 19.33 -21.24 -20.80
CA TYR A 835 18.58 -20.78 -21.96
C TYR A 835 19.56 -20.36 -23.07
N GLY A 836 19.59 -21.12 -24.16
CA GLY A 836 20.57 -20.92 -25.23
C GLY A 836 22.00 -21.05 -24.68
N LYS A 837 22.81 -19.99 -24.79
CA LYS A 837 24.18 -19.92 -24.27
C LYS A 837 24.27 -19.45 -22.82
N ASN A 838 23.19 -18.90 -22.26
CA ASN A 838 23.22 -18.29 -20.94
C ASN A 838 22.74 -19.25 -19.86
N SER A 839 23.28 -19.11 -18.65
CA SER A 839 22.96 -19.98 -17.52
C SER A 839 23.02 -19.29 -16.16
N VAL A 840 22.19 -19.79 -15.24
CA VAL A 840 22.08 -19.32 -13.85
C VAL A 840 22.14 -20.52 -12.92
N LEU A 841 23.04 -20.50 -11.94
CA LEU A 841 23.17 -21.52 -10.89
C LEU A 841 22.65 -20.98 -9.56
N LEU A 842 21.74 -21.74 -8.94
CA LEU A 842 21.16 -21.43 -7.63
C LEU A 842 21.69 -22.42 -6.59
N ALA A 843 22.68 -22.01 -5.79
CA ALA A 843 23.33 -22.87 -4.78
C ALA A 843 23.25 -22.32 -3.33
N PRO A 844 22.11 -21.80 -2.84
CA PRO A 844 22.13 -20.82 -1.77
C PRO A 844 22.34 -21.33 -0.33
N GLN A 845 22.27 -22.64 -0.08
CA GLN A 845 22.42 -23.21 1.28
C GLN A 845 23.54 -24.26 1.39
N SER A 846 24.32 -24.45 0.32
CA SER A 846 25.41 -25.43 0.29
C SER A 846 26.54 -25.00 1.25
N ASP A 847 26.82 -25.81 2.27
CA ASP A 847 27.96 -25.60 3.14
C ASP A 847 29.30 -25.96 2.45
N ARG A 848 30.40 -25.96 3.20
CA ARG A 848 31.72 -26.26 2.66
C ARG A 848 31.82 -27.66 2.07
N PHE A 849 31.23 -28.66 2.74
CA PHE A 849 31.28 -30.05 2.31
C PHE A 849 30.42 -30.26 1.07
N ALA A 850 29.20 -29.71 1.07
CA ALA A 850 28.31 -29.74 -0.10
C ALA A 850 28.92 -29.02 -1.31
N GLN A 851 29.71 -27.95 -1.10
CA GLN A 851 30.45 -27.29 -2.17
C GLN A 851 31.53 -28.19 -2.78
N TRP A 852 32.27 -28.97 -1.98
CA TRP A 852 33.25 -29.92 -2.50
C TRP A 852 32.60 -31.07 -3.29
N GLU A 853 31.48 -31.62 -2.80
CA GLU A 853 30.70 -32.62 -3.54
C GLU A 853 30.19 -32.06 -4.88
N LEU A 854 29.83 -30.77 -4.92
CA LEU A 854 29.47 -30.12 -6.17
C LEU A 854 30.65 -30.04 -7.13
N THR A 855 31.85 -29.73 -6.64
CA THR A 855 33.05 -29.62 -7.51
C THR A 855 33.40 -30.95 -8.19
N ASP A 856 33.05 -32.09 -7.57
CA ASP A 856 33.24 -33.43 -8.17
C ASP A 856 32.37 -33.65 -9.42
N LEU A 857 31.29 -32.88 -9.59
CA LEU A 857 30.44 -32.93 -10.79
C LEU A 857 31.12 -32.34 -12.04
N GLY A 858 32.22 -31.62 -11.85
CA GLY A 858 33.01 -31.02 -12.93
C GLY A 858 32.47 -29.69 -13.45
N ARG A 859 33.36 -28.97 -14.17
CA ARG A 859 33.11 -27.62 -14.69
C ARG A 859 31.93 -27.54 -15.66
N GLU A 860 31.70 -28.56 -16.47
CA GLU A 860 30.59 -28.59 -17.45
C GLU A 860 29.22 -28.41 -16.77
N LYS A 861 29.02 -29.07 -15.62
CA LYS A 861 27.77 -28.97 -14.86
C LYS A 861 27.68 -27.68 -14.05
N LEU A 862 28.79 -27.14 -13.54
CA LEU A 862 28.76 -25.98 -12.63
C LEU A 862 28.92 -24.62 -13.31
N ALA A 863 29.69 -24.51 -14.39
CA ALA A 863 29.99 -23.24 -15.06
C ALA A 863 28.70 -22.52 -15.44
N SER A 864 28.54 -21.27 -14.97
CA SER A 864 27.31 -20.49 -15.16
C SER A 864 27.59 -18.99 -15.21
N ASP A 865 26.88 -18.25 -16.05
CA ASP A 865 27.06 -16.79 -16.15
C ASP A 865 26.69 -16.06 -14.85
N VAL A 866 25.65 -16.54 -14.17
CA VAL A 866 25.19 -15.99 -12.90
C VAL A 866 25.18 -17.07 -11.83
N VAL A 867 25.71 -16.77 -10.65
CA VAL A 867 25.67 -17.68 -9.50
C VAL A 867 25.07 -16.98 -8.29
N LEU A 868 24.03 -17.56 -7.70
CA LEU A 868 23.59 -17.22 -6.35
C LEU A 868 24.52 -17.90 -5.36
N LEU A 869 25.31 -17.09 -4.64
CA LEU A 869 26.37 -17.61 -3.79
C LEU A 869 25.80 -18.42 -2.61
N PRO A 870 26.47 -19.52 -2.22
CA PRO A 870 26.10 -20.31 -1.06
C PRO A 870 26.08 -19.51 0.24
N ARG A 871 25.17 -19.90 1.14
CA ARG A 871 24.98 -19.37 2.50
C ARG A 871 24.99 -17.84 2.55
N ASN A 872 24.25 -17.22 1.63
CA ASN A 872 24.13 -15.77 1.54
C ASN A 872 25.49 -15.05 1.39
N GLY A 873 26.50 -15.73 0.83
CA GLY A 873 27.84 -15.19 0.63
C GLY A 873 28.73 -15.21 1.86
N ASN A 874 28.47 -16.05 2.87
CA ASN A 874 29.31 -16.15 4.06
C ASN A 874 30.76 -16.55 3.69
N PRO A 875 31.77 -15.69 3.92
CA PRO A 875 33.15 -15.96 3.52
C PRO A 875 33.78 -17.14 4.25
N SER A 876 33.29 -17.48 5.45
CA SER A 876 33.81 -18.61 6.23
C SER A 876 33.42 -19.97 5.65
N THR A 877 32.38 -20.01 4.82
CA THR A 877 31.88 -21.26 4.20
C THR A 877 32.09 -21.32 2.71
N LEU A 878 32.31 -20.18 2.05
CA LEU A 878 32.53 -20.10 0.61
C LEU A 878 33.93 -20.61 0.23
N THR A 879 33.99 -21.63 -0.61
CA THR A 879 35.25 -22.24 -1.06
C THR A 879 35.74 -21.64 -2.37
N ASP A 880 37.07 -21.57 -2.53
CA ASP A 880 37.68 -21.01 -3.73
C ASP A 880 37.53 -21.98 -4.91
N GLU A 881 37.60 -23.29 -4.66
CA GLU A 881 37.41 -24.33 -5.66
C GLU A 881 36.01 -24.28 -6.30
N PHE A 882 34.97 -24.00 -5.50
CA PHE A 882 33.61 -23.84 -6.01
C PHE A 882 33.48 -22.60 -6.91
N LEU A 883 34.10 -21.49 -6.51
CA LEU A 883 34.09 -20.26 -7.30
C LEU A 883 34.85 -20.41 -8.62
N GLU A 884 35.99 -21.09 -8.62
CA GLU A 884 36.77 -21.38 -9.83
C GLU A 884 36.00 -22.29 -10.80
N MET A 885 35.33 -23.33 -10.27
CA MET A 885 34.53 -24.26 -11.09
C MET A 885 33.28 -23.62 -11.68
N THR A 886 32.67 -22.68 -10.96
CA THR A 886 31.48 -21.95 -11.46
C THR A 886 31.85 -20.79 -12.38
N SER A 887 33.00 -20.15 -12.16
CA SER A 887 33.58 -19.06 -12.98
C SER A 887 32.53 -18.03 -13.44
N PRO A 888 31.75 -17.43 -12.51
CA PRO A 888 30.63 -16.57 -12.88
C PRO A 888 31.08 -15.25 -13.50
N LYS A 889 30.25 -14.71 -14.39
CA LYS A 889 30.33 -13.30 -14.80
C LYS A 889 29.73 -12.40 -13.73
N TYR A 890 28.63 -12.86 -13.12
CA TYR A 890 27.89 -12.14 -12.09
C TYR A 890 27.65 -13.04 -10.88
N ALA A 891 27.94 -12.54 -9.68
CA ALA A 891 27.61 -13.21 -8.43
C ALA A 891 26.47 -12.45 -7.73
N VAL A 892 25.52 -13.17 -7.14
CA VAL A 892 24.42 -12.58 -6.39
C VAL A 892 24.46 -13.05 -4.94
N VAL A 893 24.29 -12.12 -4.02
CA VAL A 893 24.15 -12.36 -2.57
C VAL A 893 22.82 -11.81 -2.10
N GLN A 894 21.94 -12.70 -1.63
CA GLN A 894 20.72 -12.31 -0.94
C GLN A 894 21.04 -12.09 0.54
N TYR A 895 21.23 -10.84 0.94
CA TYR A 895 21.53 -10.48 2.33
C TYR A 895 20.83 -9.18 2.70
N GLY A 896 20.56 -9.03 3.99
CA GLY A 896 19.79 -7.93 4.54
C GLY A 896 19.62 -8.07 6.05
N TYR A 897 19.26 -6.96 6.70
CA TYR A 897 19.18 -6.90 8.15
C TYR A 897 18.04 -7.77 8.69
N ALA A 898 18.38 -8.80 9.48
CA ALA A 898 17.41 -9.56 10.25
C ALA A 898 17.31 -9.04 11.69
N PRO A 899 16.09 -8.82 12.24
CA PRO A 899 15.90 -8.53 13.65
C PRO A 899 16.51 -9.61 14.52
N ARG A 900 16.97 -9.27 15.73
CA ARG A 900 17.62 -10.20 16.67
C ARG A 900 16.80 -11.47 16.95
N ALA A 901 15.46 -11.37 16.91
CA ALA A 901 14.53 -12.49 17.08
C ALA A 901 14.54 -13.51 15.93
N VAL A 902 15.18 -13.18 14.80
CA VAL A 902 15.24 -13.98 13.57
C VAL A 902 16.70 -14.34 13.22
N ARG A 903 17.67 -13.88 14.02
CA ARG A 903 19.08 -14.24 13.83
C ARG A 903 19.29 -15.67 14.33
N THR A 904 19.47 -16.59 13.41
CA THR A 904 19.89 -17.97 13.69
C THR A 904 21.41 -18.03 13.90
N GLN A 905 21.95 -19.21 14.25
CA GLN A 905 23.40 -19.44 14.35
C GLN A 905 24.15 -19.14 13.03
N ASP A 906 23.42 -19.11 11.91
CA ASP A 906 23.96 -18.89 10.57
C ASP A 906 24.11 -17.40 10.20
N TYR A 907 23.68 -16.48 11.08
CA TYR A 907 23.77 -15.04 10.82
C TYR A 907 25.20 -14.53 11.04
N PHE A 908 25.74 -13.80 10.07
CA PHE A 908 27.07 -13.17 10.12
C PHE A 908 26.96 -11.65 9.92
N TYR A 909 28.05 -10.93 10.13
CA TYR A 909 28.06 -9.47 10.10
C TYR A 909 28.31 -8.94 8.70
N ASP A 910 27.85 -7.71 8.45
CA ASP A 910 28.08 -7.02 7.17
C ASP A 910 29.59 -6.84 6.88
N SER A 911 30.40 -6.66 7.92
CA SER A 911 31.86 -6.61 7.82
C SER A 911 32.47 -7.89 7.22
N ASP A 912 31.81 -9.04 7.38
CA ASP A 912 32.32 -10.31 6.85
C ASP A 912 32.16 -10.35 5.31
N LEU A 913 31.12 -9.70 4.76
CA LEU A 913 30.88 -9.67 3.31
C LEU A 913 31.95 -8.89 2.52
N VAL A 914 32.77 -8.07 3.17
CA VAL A 914 33.90 -7.40 2.52
C VAL A 914 34.88 -8.43 1.95
N ARG A 915 35.13 -9.53 2.68
CA ARG A 915 35.99 -10.62 2.20
C ARG A 915 35.37 -11.33 1.00
N THR A 916 34.05 -11.46 0.97
CA THR A 916 33.33 -12.02 -0.17
C THR A 916 33.43 -11.10 -1.39
N GLU A 917 33.32 -9.78 -1.19
CA GLU A 917 33.53 -8.77 -2.24
C GLU A 917 34.94 -8.87 -2.85
N GLU A 918 35.97 -8.98 -2.01
CA GLU A 918 37.36 -9.15 -2.45
C GLU A 918 37.55 -10.45 -3.26
N LYS A 919 37.06 -11.58 -2.74
CA LYS A 919 37.15 -12.90 -3.42
C LYS A 919 36.47 -12.90 -4.79
N ILE A 920 35.28 -12.30 -4.90
CA ILE A 920 34.55 -12.27 -6.17
C ILE A 920 35.21 -11.33 -7.17
N SER A 921 35.72 -10.19 -6.69
CA SER A 921 36.44 -9.22 -7.53
C SER A 921 37.75 -9.80 -8.07
N SER A 922 38.49 -10.61 -7.29
CA SER A 922 39.72 -11.27 -7.77
C SER A 922 39.48 -12.27 -8.91
N LEU A 923 38.25 -12.76 -9.08
CA LEU A 923 37.85 -13.64 -10.18
C LEU A 923 37.37 -12.87 -11.43
N GLY A 924 37.36 -11.53 -11.38
CA GLY A 924 36.84 -10.68 -12.45
C GLY A 924 35.30 -10.68 -12.57
N ALA A 925 34.60 -11.20 -11.56
CA ALA A 925 33.15 -11.25 -11.52
C ALA A 925 32.58 -10.01 -10.81
N GLU A 926 31.38 -9.57 -11.23
CA GLU A 926 30.69 -8.44 -10.58
C GLU A 926 29.71 -8.95 -9.51
N LEU A 927 29.81 -8.44 -8.28
CA LEU A 927 28.96 -8.84 -7.15
C LEU A 927 27.74 -7.92 -6.98
N PHE A 928 26.55 -8.52 -7.00
CA PHE A 928 25.30 -7.85 -6.64
C PHE A 928 24.77 -8.33 -5.29
N ARG A 929 24.66 -7.40 -4.34
CA ARG A 929 24.07 -7.65 -3.01
C ARG A 929 22.68 -7.02 -2.86
N THR A 930 21.69 -7.77 -2.38
CA THR A 930 20.30 -7.30 -2.31
C THR A 930 20.04 -6.20 -1.27
N ASP A 931 20.84 -6.11 -0.22
CA ASP A 931 20.76 -5.04 0.77
C ASP A 931 21.14 -3.67 0.19
N ARG A 932 22.14 -3.65 -0.70
CA ARG A 932 22.69 -2.46 -1.39
C ARG A 932 21.95 -2.13 -2.69
N HIS A 933 21.60 -3.15 -3.48
CA HIS A 933 21.04 -3.00 -4.83
C HIS A 933 19.52 -3.25 -4.89
N GLY A 934 18.92 -3.74 -3.80
CA GLY A 934 17.55 -4.26 -3.84
C GLY A 934 17.47 -5.57 -4.62
N ALA A 935 16.28 -5.94 -5.09
CA ALA A 935 16.08 -7.12 -5.90
C ALA A 935 16.88 -7.00 -7.20
N VAL A 936 17.62 -8.05 -7.50
CA VAL A 936 18.47 -8.16 -8.68
C VAL A 936 17.69 -8.95 -9.71
N THR A 937 17.55 -8.42 -10.92
CA THR A 937 16.83 -9.07 -12.02
C THR A 937 17.78 -9.32 -13.17
N VAL A 938 17.93 -10.59 -13.50
CA VAL A 938 18.69 -11.07 -14.64
C VAL A 938 17.72 -11.32 -15.78
N THR A 939 18.02 -10.77 -16.96
CA THR A 939 17.27 -11.02 -18.18
C THR A 939 18.18 -11.60 -19.25
N SER A 940 17.70 -12.61 -19.96
CA SER A 940 18.42 -13.25 -21.05
C SER A 940 17.50 -13.50 -22.25
N ASP A 941 18.00 -13.16 -23.44
CA ASP A 941 17.36 -13.54 -24.71
C ASP A 941 17.87 -14.90 -25.22
N GLY A 942 18.81 -15.52 -24.50
CA GLY A 942 19.45 -16.80 -24.81
C GLY A 942 20.78 -16.70 -25.58
N GLU A 943 21.21 -15.49 -25.94
CA GLU A 943 22.57 -15.19 -26.42
C GLU A 943 23.26 -14.23 -25.45
N THR A 944 22.56 -13.17 -25.07
CA THR A 944 23.04 -12.12 -24.17
C THR A 944 22.33 -12.20 -22.82
N ILE A 945 23.08 -11.85 -21.78
CA ILE A 945 22.60 -11.77 -20.41
C ILE A 945 22.90 -10.40 -19.82
N SER A 946 21.89 -9.79 -19.21
CA SER A 946 21.97 -8.48 -18.58
C SER A 946 21.42 -8.54 -17.16
N VAL A 947 21.96 -7.69 -16.29
CA VAL A 947 21.56 -7.57 -14.88
C VAL A 947 21.06 -6.16 -14.63
N ASP A 948 19.86 -6.04 -14.08
CA ASP A 948 19.29 -4.79 -13.56
C ASP A 948 18.96 -4.96 -12.07
N HIS A 949 18.81 -3.86 -11.35
CA HIS A 949 18.48 -3.88 -9.93
C HIS A 949 17.58 -2.71 -9.53
N VAL A 950 16.82 -2.89 -8.46
CA VAL A 950 15.76 -1.94 -8.05
C VAL A 950 16.34 -0.61 -7.57
N LEU A 951 17.41 -0.63 -6.78
CA LEU A 951 18.03 0.56 -6.22
C LEU A 951 19.08 1.14 -7.18
N LYS A 952 18.64 1.88 -8.20
CA LYS A 952 19.55 2.68 -9.03
C LYS A 952 20.05 3.86 -8.20
N ARG A 953 21.38 3.99 -8.06
CA ARG A 953 22.00 5.11 -7.34
C ARG A 953 21.78 6.43 -8.04
#